data_AF-A0A2D6MJJ3-F1
#
_entry.id   AF-A0A2D6MJJ3-F1
#
_cell.length_a   1.000
_cell.length_b   1.000
_cell.length_c   1.000
_cell.angle_alpha   90.00
_cell.angle_beta   90.00
_cell.angle_gamma   90.00
#
_symmetry.space_group_name_H-M   'P 1'
#
loop_
_entity.id
_entity.type
_entity.pdbx_description
1 polymer ?
#
loop_
_entity_poly.entity_id
_entity_poly.type
_entity_poly.pdbx_seq_one_letter_code
_entity_poly.pdbx_strand_id
1 'polypeptide(L)'
;MRKKHIFFYASTSLILALILAIPAYAQDDTEIIDPDVAVDAAVETAAAEEAIDAVIEESGLSAEALEDEVVTEEDLGAEAPGRFHFFKKVKRTVQKTITRDPVKKAEFEIEAAHEELLRAKKLAEENPDDSGAQRRVRNALDDFAKDIEKVKNRAGDIKENRPDQASDFLDKIADMQVKQQKVLDKIEERMPENVFEKIKETRENVLRHAGEAMFDIESDPERIAQHFNAAFENQRGSEFREFKNLEVLERLENFVPEQAKQGIRNAQDMARKRFETQLGEIPENARADKFKRYIEFIPGDAIQHMRVLDDFKAHGNFEPDFFQHIEAAKEKSINRFEDRFRRFEDPLRRNIFMDDFADGSVENLRIMEQFKENLPEEIKKEIQAKETESIQRFKEHFIDDPDAQARANKFKELSRKMRENPDPATFALIQQLENELPPDQRAFVDSMSHEFEQGFEDRFEQEREGFLRRIESFDPGAIGHLQDFRGQAPPEIQAIIGQAMNRQIDFVSDRMDDFDDPARFDRFREQMENNPEIRQQIEFRHGDFDRRFESKEGEIGDIKQRIEGKFNARIEEEKRFRQEAGLPDFSPDELENLKQRHLLRPQFEAEEGVIERFRFEQEERSRRGFQNQLRKKAEALKLEGDELRDFLKESGFDEKEQFNFEQGPPAGAFERFDDFDPEFRQKLETRFEEHEQDFRRQIDRGGFLPPKLEDRIQDQKRTFEQRAPFRRPEQDFREFEGDQGGDRGQASPTGEENRFDPRGFEPGDRGDFRNNEAQDRNDFRQKIKEEFKFEPPRPGGGPEHSDIRDEIKPGLDDGFKRDEIKDGLLQNRIEDRNDPPPPPTSGFKPDGANIPPPPPISGGGGSGSTGDFKQPSNSGLGGGSGGSQPPPSDGFQQPTPDFQR
;
A
#
# COMPACT_ATOMS: atom_id res chain seq x y z
N MET A 1 -6.23 17.22 28.17
CA MET A 1 -6.10 15.87 27.57
C MET A 1 -7.46 15.28 27.16
N ARG A 2 -8.33 14.79 28.05
CA ARG A 2 -9.54 14.01 27.63
C ARG A 2 -10.56 14.70 26.69
N LYS A 3 -10.62 16.04 26.56
CA LYS A 3 -11.56 16.72 25.64
C LYS A 3 -11.17 16.62 24.14
N LYS A 4 -9.87 16.62 23.77
CA LYS A 4 -9.46 16.68 22.34
C LYS A 4 -9.83 15.40 21.54
N HIS A 5 -9.79 14.21 22.15
CA HIS A 5 -10.05 12.95 21.43
C HIS A 5 -11.52 12.73 21.01
N ILE A 6 -12.49 13.40 21.64
CA ILE A 6 -13.92 13.16 21.35
C ILE A 6 -14.31 13.67 19.95
N PHE A 7 -13.65 14.73 19.47
CA PHE A 7 -14.00 15.38 18.21
C PHE A 7 -13.48 14.64 16.96
N PHE A 8 -12.36 13.93 17.05
CA PHE A 8 -11.83 13.15 15.91
C PHE A 8 -12.73 11.97 15.55
N TYR A 9 -13.43 11.37 16.52
CA TYR A 9 -14.43 10.33 16.25
C TYR A 9 -15.71 10.89 15.59
N ALA A 10 -16.01 12.19 15.75
CA ALA A 10 -17.21 12.80 15.20
C ALA A 10 -17.12 13.02 13.68
N SER A 11 -15.93 13.34 13.14
CA SER A 11 -15.73 13.47 11.69
C SER A 11 -15.79 12.10 10.99
N THR A 12 -15.03 11.12 11.47
CA THR A 12 -15.01 9.78 10.87
C THR A 12 -16.36 9.07 10.97
N SER A 13 -17.10 9.22 12.08
CA SER A 13 -18.46 8.69 12.18
C SER A 13 -19.49 9.45 11.36
N LEU A 14 -19.29 10.74 11.03
CA LEU A 14 -20.18 11.44 10.10
C LEU A 14 -19.97 10.96 8.66
N ILE A 15 -18.72 10.85 8.20
CA ILE A 15 -18.40 10.37 6.84
C ILE A 15 -18.95 8.95 6.66
N LEU A 16 -18.74 8.06 7.64
CA LEU A 16 -19.29 6.70 7.59
C LEU A 16 -20.83 6.70 7.61
N ALA A 17 -21.48 7.60 8.35
CA ALA A 17 -22.94 7.71 8.39
C ALA A 17 -23.54 8.29 7.11
N LEU A 18 -22.83 9.18 6.41
CA LEU A 18 -23.24 9.71 5.10
C LEU A 18 -23.15 8.65 4.00
N ILE A 19 -22.05 7.88 3.96
CA ILE A 19 -21.89 6.74 3.03
C ILE A 19 -22.99 5.68 3.26
N LEU A 20 -23.34 5.42 4.53
CA LEU A 20 -24.42 4.49 4.90
C LEU A 20 -25.85 5.05 4.71
N ALA A 21 -26.01 6.32 4.33
CA ALA A 21 -27.33 6.93 4.08
C ALA A 21 -27.79 6.80 2.62
N ILE A 22 -26.91 6.40 1.69
CA ILE A 22 -27.23 6.28 0.26
C ILE A 22 -28.23 5.13 0.03
N PRO A 23 -29.43 5.39 -0.52
CA PRO A 23 -30.44 4.35 -0.72
C PRO A 23 -30.07 3.39 -1.84
N ALA A 24 -29.77 2.14 -1.50
CA ALA A 24 -29.42 1.08 -2.45
C ALA A 24 -30.63 0.59 -3.27
N TYR A 25 -31.00 1.33 -4.32
CA TYR A 25 -32.10 1.00 -5.24
C TYR A 25 -31.75 -0.20 -6.15
N ALA A 26 -32.11 -1.42 -5.75
CA ALA A 26 -31.91 -2.62 -6.56
C ALA A 26 -32.95 -3.75 -6.30
N GLN A 27 -34.23 -3.53 -6.65
CA GLN A 27 -35.07 -4.53 -7.36
C GLN A 27 -36.46 -3.99 -7.73
N ASP A 28 -37.07 -4.58 -8.77
CA ASP A 28 -38.44 -4.29 -9.23
C ASP A 28 -39.49 -4.79 -8.22
N ASP A 29 -40.13 -3.88 -7.50
CA ASP A 29 -41.51 -4.06 -7.01
C ASP A 29 -42.22 -2.70 -7.01
N THR A 30 -43.19 -2.51 -7.91
CA THR A 30 -43.83 -1.20 -8.14
C THR A 30 -44.96 -0.93 -7.14
N GLU A 31 -44.63 -0.73 -5.86
CA GLU A 31 -45.52 0.03 -4.98
C GLU A 31 -45.50 1.52 -5.36
N ILE A 32 -46.67 2.17 -5.29
CA ILE A 32 -46.80 3.59 -5.61
C ILE A 32 -46.32 4.40 -4.40
N ILE A 33 -45.01 4.68 -4.36
CA ILE A 33 -44.42 5.61 -3.40
C ILE A 33 -45.05 6.99 -3.60
N ASP A 34 -45.42 7.63 -2.49
CA ASP A 34 -45.99 8.97 -2.48
C ASP A 34 -44.94 9.97 -3.04
N PRO A 35 -45.23 10.73 -4.11
CA PRO A 35 -44.22 11.56 -4.79
C PRO A 35 -43.55 12.59 -3.87
N ASP A 36 -44.23 13.07 -2.84
CA ASP A 36 -43.65 14.02 -1.88
C ASP A 36 -42.52 13.36 -1.05
N VAL A 37 -42.64 12.06 -0.73
CA VAL A 37 -41.61 11.29 -0.02
C VAL A 37 -40.40 10.99 -0.91
N ALA A 38 -40.63 10.77 -2.21
CA ALA A 38 -39.55 10.59 -3.18
C ALA A 38 -38.74 11.88 -3.42
N VAL A 39 -39.39 13.05 -3.33
CA VAL A 39 -38.70 14.35 -3.42
C VAL A 39 -37.85 14.62 -2.18
N ASP A 40 -38.36 14.41 -0.97
CA ASP A 40 -37.59 14.61 0.26
C ASP A 40 -36.34 13.71 0.31
N ALA A 41 -36.48 12.43 -0.06
CA ALA A 41 -35.35 11.49 -0.12
C ALA A 41 -34.29 11.86 -1.19
N ALA A 42 -34.73 12.36 -2.35
CA ALA A 42 -33.81 12.84 -3.39
C ALA A 42 -33.04 14.10 -2.97
N VAL A 43 -33.70 15.02 -2.23
CA VAL A 43 -33.05 16.22 -1.68
C VAL A 43 -32.07 15.87 -0.57
N GLU A 44 -32.39 14.91 0.31
CA GLU A 44 -31.46 14.46 1.36
C GLU A 44 -30.25 13.69 0.78
N THR A 45 -30.44 12.92 -0.30
CA THR A 45 -29.33 12.24 -1.01
C THR A 45 -28.43 13.25 -1.72
N ALA A 46 -28.98 14.19 -2.49
CA ALA A 46 -28.19 15.21 -3.19
C ALA A 46 -27.40 16.13 -2.22
N ALA A 47 -27.99 16.45 -1.06
CA ALA A 47 -27.29 17.22 -0.01
C ALA A 47 -26.22 16.40 0.75
N ALA A 48 -26.28 15.06 0.70
CA ALA A 48 -25.22 14.19 1.19
C ALA A 48 -24.07 14.09 0.18
N GLU A 49 -24.38 13.96 -1.12
CA GLU A 49 -23.41 13.99 -2.22
C GLU A 49 -22.66 15.34 -2.27
N GLU A 50 -23.37 16.48 -2.30
CA GLU A 50 -22.75 17.82 -2.27
C GLU A 50 -21.88 18.05 -1.02
N ALA A 51 -22.25 17.45 0.12
CA ALA A 51 -21.44 17.51 1.35
C ALA A 51 -20.23 16.57 1.34
N ILE A 52 -20.28 15.45 0.62
CA ILE A 52 -19.16 14.54 0.40
C ILE A 52 -18.17 15.18 -0.57
N ASP A 53 -18.64 15.69 -1.72
CA ASP A 53 -17.83 16.40 -2.71
C ASP A 53 -17.12 17.62 -2.10
N ALA A 54 -17.82 18.44 -1.31
CA ALA A 54 -17.20 19.57 -0.61
C ALA A 54 -16.11 19.14 0.38
N VAL A 55 -16.30 18.02 1.10
CA VAL A 55 -15.28 17.47 2.02
C VAL A 55 -14.09 16.89 1.24
N ILE A 56 -14.32 16.27 0.08
CA ILE A 56 -13.28 15.76 -0.82
C ILE A 56 -12.46 16.91 -1.43
N GLU A 57 -13.13 17.92 -1.98
CA GLU A 57 -12.47 19.08 -2.59
C GLU A 57 -11.70 19.91 -1.57
N GLU A 58 -12.21 20.08 -0.34
CA GLU A 58 -11.47 20.79 0.71
C GLU A 58 -10.34 19.94 1.31
N SER A 59 -10.58 18.67 1.65
CA SER A 59 -9.56 17.79 2.26
C SER A 59 -8.43 17.39 1.31
N GLY A 60 -8.66 17.44 0.01
CA GLY A 60 -7.75 16.94 -1.02
C GLY A 60 -7.71 15.42 -1.13
N LEU A 61 -8.38 14.69 -0.22
CA LEU A 61 -8.47 13.22 -0.24
C LEU A 61 -9.05 12.74 -1.58
N SER A 62 -8.54 11.64 -2.12
CA SER A 62 -9.14 11.00 -3.28
C SER A 62 -10.45 10.31 -2.87
N ALA A 63 -11.54 10.70 -3.53
CA ALA A 63 -12.85 10.05 -3.42
C ALA A 63 -12.73 8.56 -3.74
N GLU A 64 -11.96 8.27 -4.78
CA GLU A 64 -11.70 6.96 -5.36
C GLU A 64 -10.90 6.08 -4.39
N ALA A 65 -9.91 6.67 -3.71
CA ALA A 65 -9.14 5.97 -2.68
C ALA A 65 -10.01 5.64 -1.46
N LEU A 66 -10.87 6.57 -1.01
CA LEU A 66 -11.81 6.33 0.07
C LEU A 66 -12.85 5.25 -0.28
N GLU A 67 -13.39 5.24 -1.51
CA GLU A 67 -14.30 4.20 -1.97
C GLU A 67 -13.62 2.83 -1.98
N ASP A 68 -12.39 2.74 -2.50
CA ASP A 68 -11.63 1.50 -2.50
C ASP A 68 -11.17 1.06 -1.11
N GLU A 69 -10.96 1.99 -0.19
CA GLU A 69 -10.58 1.73 1.18
C GLU A 69 -11.78 1.21 2.02
N VAL A 70 -13.00 1.72 1.80
CA VAL A 70 -14.15 1.49 2.68
C VAL A 70 -14.80 0.11 2.46
N VAL A 71 -14.24 -0.90 3.15
CA VAL A 71 -14.92 -2.17 3.42
C VAL A 71 -15.85 -2.03 4.64
N THR A 72 -17.15 -2.29 4.43
CA THR A 72 -18.22 -2.23 5.45
C THR A 72 -18.39 -3.54 6.22
N GLU A 73 -19.33 -3.58 7.18
CA GLU A 73 -19.71 -4.83 7.88
C GLU A 73 -20.55 -5.73 6.94
N GLU A 74 -21.33 -5.10 6.07
CA GLU A 74 -22.17 -5.69 5.02
C GLU A 74 -21.33 -6.37 3.93
N ASP A 75 -20.25 -5.73 3.44
CA ASP A 75 -19.37 -6.29 2.40
C ASP A 75 -18.67 -7.58 2.85
N LEU A 76 -18.40 -7.70 4.16
CA LEU A 76 -17.86 -8.90 4.79
C LEU A 76 -18.97 -9.88 5.24
N GLY A 77 -20.24 -9.49 5.20
CA GLY A 77 -21.36 -10.29 5.67
C GLY A 77 -21.30 -10.63 7.17
N ALA A 78 -20.72 -9.76 7.99
CA ALA A 78 -20.48 -10.02 9.42
C ALA A 78 -20.59 -8.74 10.27
N GLU A 79 -21.42 -8.77 11.32
CA GLU A 79 -21.55 -7.65 12.28
C GLU A 79 -20.32 -7.56 13.21
N ALA A 80 -19.80 -6.35 13.47
CA ALA A 80 -18.73 -6.15 14.44
C ALA A 80 -19.15 -6.64 15.86
N PRO A 81 -18.30 -7.40 16.56
CA PRO A 81 -18.72 -8.12 17.76
C PRO A 81 -19.00 -7.21 18.97
N GLY A 82 -20.28 -6.95 19.21
CA GLY A 82 -20.77 -6.22 20.39
C GLY A 82 -20.52 -6.93 21.73
N ARG A 83 -20.89 -6.27 22.84
CA ARG A 83 -20.56 -6.69 24.23
C ARG A 83 -20.92 -8.14 24.62
N PHE A 84 -21.81 -8.81 23.87
CA PHE A 84 -22.23 -10.19 24.11
C PHE A 84 -21.55 -11.23 23.21
N HIS A 85 -20.47 -10.87 22.49
CA HIS A 85 -19.72 -11.74 21.56
C HIS A 85 -19.37 -13.14 22.10
N PHE A 86 -19.09 -13.31 23.39
CA PHE A 86 -18.90 -14.63 24.00
C PHE A 86 -20.07 -15.59 23.71
N PHE A 87 -21.31 -15.10 23.75
CA PHE A 87 -22.51 -15.88 23.43
C PHE A 87 -22.63 -16.15 21.92
N LYS A 88 -22.19 -15.24 21.03
CA LYS A 88 -22.05 -15.52 19.59
C LYS A 88 -21.06 -16.68 19.36
N LYS A 89 -19.85 -16.65 19.95
CA LYS A 89 -18.87 -17.75 19.84
C LYS A 89 -19.46 -19.09 20.29
N VAL A 90 -20.08 -19.16 21.48
CA VAL A 90 -20.71 -20.40 21.98
C VAL A 90 -21.83 -20.90 21.05
N LYS A 91 -22.69 -19.99 20.54
CA LYS A 91 -23.74 -20.34 19.57
C LYS A 91 -23.14 -20.91 18.28
N ARG A 92 -22.11 -20.26 17.70
CA ARG A 92 -21.40 -20.77 16.52
C ARG A 92 -20.75 -22.13 16.78
N THR A 93 -20.13 -22.38 17.93
CA THR A 93 -19.56 -23.71 18.26
C THR A 93 -20.63 -24.80 18.24
N VAL A 94 -21.81 -24.55 18.81
CA VAL A 94 -22.94 -25.50 18.78
C VAL A 94 -23.45 -25.68 17.34
N GLN A 95 -23.62 -24.61 16.57
CA GLN A 95 -24.04 -24.70 15.16
C GLN A 95 -23.02 -25.47 14.30
N LYS A 96 -21.73 -25.17 14.39
CA LYS A 96 -20.62 -25.87 13.70
C LYS A 96 -20.56 -27.37 14.03
N THR A 97 -20.94 -27.75 15.25
CA THR A 97 -20.99 -29.16 15.69
C THR A 97 -22.21 -29.91 15.13
N ILE A 98 -23.33 -29.22 14.90
CA ILE A 98 -24.58 -29.81 14.38
C ILE A 98 -24.60 -29.83 12.84
N THR A 99 -24.05 -28.81 12.19
CA THR A 99 -23.90 -28.74 10.73
C THR A 99 -23.03 -29.90 10.24
N ARG A 100 -23.53 -30.65 9.24
CA ARG A 100 -22.78 -31.74 8.59
C ARG A 100 -22.19 -31.36 7.23
N ASP A 101 -22.70 -30.29 6.63
CA ASP A 101 -22.32 -29.80 5.31
C ASP A 101 -20.92 -29.14 5.36
N PRO A 102 -19.92 -29.59 4.58
CA PRO A 102 -18.55 -29.05 4.68
C PRO A 102 -18.46 -27.60 4.19
N VAL A 103 -19.22 -27.22 3.16
CA VAL A 103 -19.30 -25.83 2.66
C VAL A 103 -19.83 -24.91 3.75
N LYS A 104 -21.03 -25.16 4.25
CA LYS A 104 -21.66 -24.33 5.30
C LYS A 104 -20.84 -24.30 6.60
N LYS A 105 -20.13 -25.39 6.91
CA LYS A 105 -19.15 -25.41 7.99
C LYS A 105 -18.04 -24.38 7.75
N ALA A 106 -17.42 -24.39 6.57
CA ALA A 106 -16.35 -23.44 6.22
C ALA A 106 -16.87 -21.99 6.15
N GLU A 107 -18.09 -21.75 5.63
CA GLU A 107 -18.76 -20.45 5.71
C GLU A 107 -18.90 -19.93 7.14
N PHE A 108 -19.20 -20.78 8.13
CA PHE A 108 -19.21 -20.39 9.54
C PHE A 108 -17.82 -20.13 10.13
N GLU A 109 -16.71 -20.58 9.50
CA GLU A 109 -15.36 -20.12 9.85
C GLU A 109 -15.07 -18.76 9.20
N ILE A 110 -15.44 -18.56 7.93
CA ILE A 110 -15.34 -17.28 7.20
C ILE A 110 -16.06 -16.15 7.97
N GLU A 111 -17.31 -16.36 8.34
CA GLU A 111 -18.12 -15.42 9.14
C GLU A 111 -17.45 -15.08 10.49
N ALA A 112 -16.80 -16.06 11.13
CA ALA A 112 -16.13 -15.87 12.42
C ALA A 112 -14.76 -15.17 12.27
N ALA A 113 -14.03 -15.48 11.20
CA ALA A 113 -12.81 -14.79 10.79
C ALA A 113 -13.10 -13.30 10.53
N HIS A 114 -14.18 -12.99 9.81
CA HIS A 114 -14.60 -11.61 9.52
C HIS A 114 -15.01 -10.85 10.78
N GLU A 115 -15.75 -11.46 11.74
CA GLU A 115 -16.04 -10.79 13.02
C GLU A 115 -14.77 -10.43 13.79
N GLU A 116 -13.74 -11.30 13.81
CA GLU A 116 -12.48 -11.00 14.49
C GLU A 116 -11.62 -9.97 13.74
N LEU A 117 -11.67 -9.94 12.41
CA LEU A 117 -11.00 -8.90 11.61
C LEU A 117 -11.66 -7.52 11.79
N LEU A 118 -13.00 -7.46 11.77
CA LEU A 118 -13.76 -6.24 12.09
C LEU A 118 -13.54 -5.78 13.54
N ARG A 119 -13.36 -6.72 14.47
CA ARG A 119 -12.96 -6.42 15.84
C ARG A 119 -11.55 -5.83 15.91
N ALA A 120 -10.60 -6.36 15.13
CA ALA A 120 -9.24 -5.83 15.05
C ALA A 120 -9.24 -4.40 14.49
N LYS A 121 -9.97 -4.15 13.39
CA LYS A 121 -10.26 -2.83 12.82
C LYS A 121 -10.80 -1.87 13.87
N LYS A 122 -11.93 -2.22 14.51
CA LYS A 122 -12.57 -1.39 15.53
C LYS A 122 -11.68 -1.10 16.75
N LEU A 123 -10.88 -2.06 17.20
CA LEU A 123 -9.95 -1.86 18.30
C LEU A 123 -8.76 -0.94 17.93
N ALA A 124 -8.32 -0.98 16.69
CA ALA A 124 -7.30 -0.09 16.14
C ALA A 124 -7.85 1.35 15.98
N GLU A 125 -9.09 1.48 15.50
CA GLU A 125 -9.79 2.76 15.41
C GLU A 125 -10.07 3.36 16.81
N GLU A 126 -10.53 2.58 17.79
CA GLU A 126 -10.95 3.10 19.10
C GLU A 126 -9.80 3.66 19.97
N ASN A 127 -8.62 3.00 20.02
CA ASN A 127 -7.49 3.39 20.89
C ASN A 127 -6.14 2.80 20.38
N PRO A 128 -5.53 3.27 19.27
CA PRO A 128 -4.34 2.65 18.70
C PRO A 128 -3.13 2.66 19.66
N ASP A 129 -2.97 3.72 20.46
CA ASP A 129 -1.88 3.89 21.42
C ASP A 129 -2.04 3.07 22.72
N ASP A 130 -3.21 2.50 23.01
CA ASP A 130 -3.42 1.68 24.21
C ASP A 130 -2.73 0.32 24.05
N SER A 131 -1.71 0.06 24.87
CA SER A 131 -1.07 -1.27 24.98
C SER A 131 -2.06 -2.42 25.27
N GLY A 132 -3.20 -2.11 25.89
CA GLY A 132 -4.33 -3.02 26.06
C GLY A 132 -5.12 -3.26 24.76
N ALA A 133 -5.29 -2.27 23.90
CA ALA A 133 -5.91 -2.36 22.58
C ALA A 133 -4.97 -3.08 21.61
N GLN A 134 -3.70 -2.68 21.53
CA GLN A 134 -2.64 -3.36 20.75
C GLN A 134 -2.63 -4.87 21.02
N ARG A 135 -2.67 -5.29 22.30
CA ARG A 135 -2.78 -6.71 22.67
C ARG A 135 -4.10 -7.35 22.22
N ARG A 136 -5.22 -6.63 22.31
CA ARG A 136 -6.53 -7.12 21.84
C ARG A 136 -6.59 -7.24 20.30
N VAL A 137 -5.95 -6.34 19.56
CA VAL A 137 -5.78 -6.38 18.09
C VAL A 137 -4.96 -7.60 17.70
N ARG A 138 -3.75 -7.80 18.27
CA ARG A 138 -2.94 -9.00 18.01
C ARG A 138 -3.72 -10.29 18.28
N ASN A 139 -4.40 -10.39 19.42
CA ASN A 139 -5.23 -11.55 19.77
C ASN A 139 -6.41 -11.78 18.80
N ALA A 140 -6.96 -10.73 18.20
CA ALA A 140 -8.04 -10.85 17.21
C ALA A 140 -7.50 -11.27 15.84
N LEU A 141 -6.35 -10.72 15.41
CA LEU A 141 -5.60 -11.17 14.22
C LEU A 141 -5.13 -12.62 14.33
N ASP A 142 -4.80 -13.06 15.55
CA ASP A 142 -4.51 -14.45 15.93
C ASP A 142 -5.72 -15.38 15.80
N ASP A 143 -6.91 -14.96 16.25
CA ASP A 143 -8.14 -15.77 16.12
C ASP A 143 -8.63 -15.78 14.65
N PHE A 144 -8.50 -14.65 13.94
CA PHE A 144 -8.79 -14.50 12.51
C PHE A 144 -7.97 -15.47 11.64
N ALA A 145 -6.63 -15.47 11.77
CA ALA A 145 -5.76 -16.37 11.00
C ALA A 145 -6.10 -17.85 11.26
N LYS A 146 -6.40 -18.23 12.50
CA LYS A 146 -6.80 -19.61 12.88
C LYS A 146 -8.17 -20.00 12.34
N ASP A 147 -9.09 -19.07 12.12
CA ASP A 147 -10.37 -19.37 11.48
C ASP A 147 -10.19 -19.54 9.96
N ILE A 148 -9.30 -18.78 9.30
CA ILE A 148 -8.89 -19.03 7.90
C ILE A 148 -8.13 -20.36 7.73
N GLU A 149 -7.27 -20.75 8.66
CA GLU A 149 -6.63 -22.08 8.67
C GLU A 149 -7.67 -23.22 8.63
N LYS A 150 -8.82 -23.04 9.30
CA LYS A 150 -9.94 -24.00 9.29
C LYS A 150 -10.77 -23.98 8.00
N VAL A 151 -10.69 -22.90 7.21
CA VAL A 151 -11.22 -22.84 5.84
C VAL A 151 -10.34 -23.71 4.94
N LYS A 152 -9.01 -23.49 4.95
CA LYS A 152 -8.03 -24.33 4.24
C LYS A 152 -8.20 -25.80 4.56
N ASN A 153 -8.23 -26.16 5.84
CA ASN A 153 -8.36 -27.55 6.29
C ASN A 153 -9.74 -28.20 5.95
N ARG A 154 -10.61 -27.53 5.18
CA ARG A 154 -11.87 -28.07 4.63
C ARG A 154 -11.97 -27.97 3.10
N ALA A 155 -10.96 -27.43 2.42
CA ALA A 155 -10.91 -27.30 0.97
C ALA A 155 -11.07 -28.67 0.27
N GLY A 156 -10.26 -29.67 0.66
CA GLY A 156 -10.39 -31.05 0.18
C GLY A 156 -11.74 -31.70 0.52
N ASP A 157 -12.23 -31.53 1.75
CA ASP A 157 -13.57 -32.00 2.18
C ASP A 157 -14.68 -31.49 1.24
N ILE A 158 -14.59 -30.23 0.80
CA ILE A 158 -15.54 -29.59 -0.13
C ILE A 158 -15.40 -30.17 -1.53
N LYS A 159 -14.18 -30.29 -2.08
CA LYS A 159 -13.94 -30.89 -3.40
C LYS A 159 -14.45 -32.33 -3.51
N GLU A 160 -14.22 -33.15 -2.48
CA GLU A 160 -14.62 -34.56 -2.49
C GLU A 160 -16.12 -34.77 -2.26
N ASN A 161 -16.74 -34.00 -1.35
CA ASN A 161 -18.11 -34.26 -0.90
C ASN A 161 -19.16 -33.28 -1.46
N ARG A 162 -18.72 -32.14 -2.01
CA ARG A 162 -19.54 -31.03 -2.54
C ARG A 162 -18.96 -30.40 -3.83
N PRO A 163 -18.59 -31.18 -4.85
CA PRO A 163 -18.07 -30.63 -6.11
C PRO A 163 -19.09 -29.72 -6.83
N ASP A 164 -20.38 -29.84 -6.51
CA ASP A 164 -21.47 -28.98 -6.98
C ASP A 164 -21.48 -27.57 -6.38
N GLN A 165 -20.79 -27.35 -5.26
CA GLN A 165 -20.71 -26.06 -4.53
C GLN A 165 -19.27 -25.57 -4.37
N ALA A 166 -18.31 -26.29 -4.96
CA ALA A 166 -16.89 -25.96 -4.93
C ALA A 166 -16.57 -24.65 -5.68
N SER A 167 -17.29 -24.37 -6.77
CA SER A 167 -17.15 -23.14 -7.58
C SER A 167 -17.53 -21.90 -6.78
N ASP A 168 -18.79 -21.83 -6.31
CA ASP A 168 -19.34 -20.71 -5.55
C ASP A 168 -18.50 -20.39 -4.30
N PHE A 169 -17.85 -21.41 -3.72
CA PHE A 169 -16.98 -21.30 -2.57
C PHE A 169 -15.58 -20.77 -2.92
N LEU A 170 -15.07 -21.02 -4.14
CA LEU A 170 -13.85 -20.39 -4.65
C LEU A 170 -14.06 -18.91 -4.96
N ASP A 171 -15.16 -18.56 -5.64
CA ASP A 171 -15.56 -17.17 -5.89
C ASP A 171 -15.60 -16.36 -4.57
N LYS A 172 -16.16 -16.99 -3.52
CA LYS A 172 -16.21 -16.45 -2.17
C LYS A 172 -14.83 -16.26 -1.53
N ILE A 173 -13.91 -17.22 -1.65
CA ILE A 173 -12.53 -17.06 -1.15
C ILE A 173 -11.80 -15.93 -1.88
N ALA A 174 -11.94 -15.83 -3.20
CA ALA A 174 -11.32 -14.78 -4.01
C ALA A 174 -11.82 -13.38 -3.60
N ASP A 175 -13.13 -13.20 -3.47
CA ASP A 175 -13.75 -11.95 -2.99
C ASP A 175 -13.29 -11.57 -1.57
N MET A 176 -13.28 -12.56 -0.66
CA MET A 176 -12.79 -12.39 0.70
C MET A 176 -11.34 -11.89 0.75
N GLN A 177 -10.44 -12.38 -0.12
CA GLN A 177 -9.03 -12.00 -0.02
C GLN A 177 -8.81 -10.50 -0.21
N VAL A 178 -9.45 -9.88 -1.21
CA VAL A 178 -9.32 -8.43 -1.40
C VAL A 178 -9.87 -7.66 -0.21
N LYS A 179 -11.09 -8.00 0.24
CA LYS A 179 -11.74 -7.34 1.38
C LYS A 179 -10.95 -7.50 2.69
N GLN A 180 -10.35 -8.67 2.91
CA GLN A 180 -9.50 -8.93 4.07
C GLN A 180 -8.19 -8.14 4.01
N GLN A 181 -7.53 -8.06 2.85
CA GLN A 181 -6.32 -7.25 2.67
C GLN A 181 -6.61 -5.75 2.87
N LYS A 182 -7.67 -5.21 2.25
CA LYS A 182 -8.12 -3.81 2.43
C LYS A 182 -8.33 -3.47 3.92
N VAL A 183 -8.87 -4.39 4.73
CA VAL A 183 -9.04 -4.17 6.19
C VAL A 183 -7.74 -4.36 6.98
N LEU A 184 -6.86 -5.28 6.60
CA LEU A 184 -5.53 -5.43 7.22
C LEU A 184 -4.67 -4.18 6.98
N ASP A 185 -4.69 -3.62 5.77
CA ASP A 185 -3.97 -2.39 5.41
C ASP A 185 -4.46 -1.18 6.26
N LYS A 186 -5.77 -1.05 6.55
CA LYS A 186 -6.29 -0.05 7.51
C LYS A 186 -5.77 -0.25 8.93
N ILE A 187 -5.76 -1.49 9.43
CA ILE A 187 -5.25 -1.80 10.77
C ILE A 187 -3.76 -1.46 10.84
N GLU A 188 -3.02 -1.67 9.76
CA GLU A 188 -1.59 -1.39 9.64
C GLU A 188 -1.26 0.10 9.60
N GLU A 189 -2.07 0.91 8.93
CA GLU A 189 -1.91 2.37 8.91
C GLU A 189 -2.18 3.00 10.30
N ARG A 190 -3.21 2.51 10.99
CA ARG A 190 -3.69 3.09 12.25
C ARG A 190 -2.91 2.61 13.47
N MET A 191 -2.32 1.41 13.43
CA MET A 191 -1.64 0.84 14.60
C MET A 191 -0.17 1.25 14.70
N PRO A 192 0.34 1.51 15.91
CA PRO A 192 1.77 1.73 16.10
C PRO A 192 2.59 0.47 15.77
N GLU A 193 3.86 0.71 15.45
CA GLU A 193 4.85 -0.26 14.96
C GLU A 193 4.81 -1.63 15.65
N ASN A 194 4.54 -1.67 16.96
CA ASN A 194 4.61 -2.89 17.74
C ASN A 194 3.49 -3.89 17.38
N VAL A 195 2.52 -3.54 16.55
CA VAL A 195 1.53 -4.48 16.00
C VAL A 195 1.80 -4.82 14.53
N PHE A 196 2.62 -4.03 13.81
CA PHE A 196 2.96 -4.26 12.39
C PHE A 196 3.49 -5.67 12.11
N GLU A 197 4.47 -6.15 12.89
CA GLU A 197 5.01 -7.52 12.80
C GLU A 197 3.89 -8.58 12.77
N LYS A 198 2.88 -8.43 13.63
CA LYS A 198 1.76 -9.37 13.70
C LYS A 198 0.75 -9.19 12.56
N ILE A 199 0.57 -7.98 12.03
CA ILE A 199 -0.29 -7.75 10.87
C ILE A 199 0.33 -8.39 9.63
N LYS A 200 1.64 -8.23 9.44
CA LYS A 200 2.41 -8.92 8.39
C LYS A 200 2.34 -10.44 8.54
N GLU A 201 2.65 -10.99 9.72
CA GLU A 201 2.55 -12.43 10.00
C GLU A 201 1.13 -12.98 9.70
N THR A 202 0.08 -12.28 10.14
CA THR A 202 -1.31 -12.65 9.84
C THR A 202 -1.65 -12.53 8.36
N ARG A 203 -1.17 -11.49 7.65
CA ARG A 203 -1.36 -11.31 6.20
C ARG A 203 -0.77 -12.48 5.41
N GLU A 204 0.49 -12.83 5.66
CA GLU A 204 1.17 -13.93 4.98
C GLU A 204 0.49 -15.27 5.24
N ASN A 205 0.12 -15.53 6.50
CA ASN A 205 -0.58 -16.77 6.88
C ASN A 205 -1.95 -16.89 6.22
N VAL A 206 -2.72 -15.79 6.13
CA VAL A 206 -4.03 -15.75 5.48
C VAL A 206 -3.91 -15.96 3.97
N LEU A 207 -2.97 -15.27 3.30
CA LEU A 207 -2.72 -15.45 1.85
C LEU A 207 -2.27 -16.89 1.53
N ARG A 208 -1.38 -17.46 2.35
CA ARG A 208 -0.94 -18.85 2.22
C ARG A 208 -2.09 -19.82 2.36
N HIS A 209 -2.90 -19.70 3.42
CA HIS A 209 -4.03 -20.59 3.64
C HIS A 209 -5.14 -20.42 2.59
N ALA A 210 -5.36 -19.21 2.07
CA ALA A 210 -6.26 -19.00 0.94
C ALA A 210 -5.71 -19.63 -0.35
N GLY A 211 -4.44 -19.40 -0.68
CA GLY A 211 -3.77 -19.96 -1.86
C GLY A 211 -3.77 -21.49 -1.87
N GLU A 212 -3.44 -22.10 -0.73
CA GLU A 212 -3.58 -23.53 -0.48
C GLU A 212 -5.03 -24.00 -0.66
N ALA A 213 -6.01 -23.32 -0.03
CA ALA A 213 -7.42 -23.68 -0.12
C ALA A 213 -7.97 -23.63 -1.55
N MET A 214 -7.56 -22.63 -2.33
CA MET A 214 -7.99 -22.50 -3.73
C MET A 214 -7.41 -23.62 -4.58
N PHE A 215 -6.09 -23.87 -4.49
CA PHE A 215 -5.42 -24.94 -5.25
C PHE A 215 -5.91 -26.34 -4.89
N ASP A 216 -6.18 -26.58 -3.60
CA ASP A 216 -6.76 -27.83 -3.11
C ASP A 216 -8.11 -28.10 -3.79
N ILE A 217 -8.94 -27.07 -4.03
CA ILE A 217 -10.27 -27.19 -4.69
C ILE A 217 -10.15 -27.23 -6.22
N GLU A 218 -9.55 -26.22 -6.84
CA GLU A 218 -9.35 -26.16 -8.30
C GLU A 218 -7.87 -25.95 -8.63
N SER A 219 -7.37 -26.77 -9.55
CA SER A 219 -5.95 -26.84 -9.91
C SER A 219 -5.71 -26.43 -11.37
N ASP A 220 -6.77 -26.08 -12.11
CA ASP A 220 -6.73 -25.49 -13.44
C ASP A 220 -6.45 -23.96 -13.38
N PRO A 221 -5.33 -23.48 -13.95
CA PRO A 221 -4.99 -22.05 -13.99
C PRO A 221 -6.06 -21.16 -14.61
N GLU A 222 -6.78 -21.62 -15.65
CA GLU A 222 -7.79 -20.80 -16.32
C GLU A 222 -9.00 -20.54 -15.42
N ARG A 223 -9.37 -21.51 -14.59
CA ARG A 223 -10.48 -21.39 -13.63
C ARG A 223 -10.11 -20.60 -12.39
N ILE A 224 -8.91 -20.80 -11.84
CA ILE A 224 -8.38 -19.95 -10.76
C ILE A 224 -8.47 -18.47 -11.18
N ALA A 225 -8.08 -18.17 -12.43
CA ALA A 225 -8.18 -16.83 -12.97
C ALA A 225 -9.63 -16.33 -13.11
N GLN A 226 -10.56 -17.19 -13.54
CA GLN A 226 -11.99 -16.88 -13.66
C GLN A 226 -12.63 -16.56 -12.29
N HIS A 227 -12.29 -17.28 -11.23
CA HIS A 227 -12.81 -17.02 -9.87
C HIS A 227 -12.36 -15.65 -9.34
N PHE A 228 -11.10 -15.27 -9.56
CA PHE A 228 -10.63 -13.91 -9.25
C PHE A 228 -11.32 -12.84 -10.12
N ASN A 229 -11.49 -13.12 -11.42
CA ASN A 229 -12.17 -12.21 -12.33
C ASN A 229 -13.62 -11.93 -11.88
N ALA A 230 -14.37 -12.99 -11.56
CA ALA A 230 -15.75 -12.89 -11.09
C ALA A 230 -15.84 -12.18 -9.73
N ALA A 231 -14.92 -12.44 -8.81
CA ALA A 231 -14.84 -11.71 -7.55
C ALA A 231 -14.64 -10.19 -7.75
N PHE A 232 -13.68 -9.81 -8.60
CA PHE A 232 -13.32 -8.40 -8.83
C PHE A 232 -14.39 -7.61 -9.60
N GLU A 233 -15.09 -8.25 -10.54
CA GLU A 233 -16.21 -7.64 -11.26
C GLU A 233 -17.40 -7.34 -10.34
N ASN A 234 -17.68 -8.22 -9.37
CA ASN A 234 -18.77 -8.07 -8.40
C ASN A 234 -18.43 -7.13 -7.22
N GLN A 235 -17.18 -6.69 -7.07
CA GLN A 235 -16.81 -5.75 -6.00
C GLN A 235 -17.24 -4.32 -6.28
N ARG A 236 -17.62 -3.62 -5.21
CA ARG A 236 -17.73 -2.16 -5.14
C ARG A 236 -16.34 -1.56 -4.96
N GLY A 237 -16.16 -0.32 -5.39
CA GLY A 237 -14.84 0.30 -5.53
C GLY A 237 -14.72 1.04 -6.86
N SER A 238 -13.78 1.96 -6.86
CA SER A 238 -13.66 3.05 -7.83
C SER A 238 -13.23 2.62 -9.24
N GLU A 239 -13.17 3.60 -10.14
CA GLU A 239 -12.47 3.55 -11.43
C GLU A 239 -11.01 3.05 -11.36
N PHE A 240 -10.37 3.06 -10.18
CA PHE A 240 -9.00 2.58 -9.97
C PHE A 240 -8.90 1.26 -9.19
N ARG A 241 -10.02 0.64 -8.77
CA ARG A 241 -10.07 -0.53 -7.87
C ARG A 241 -9.18 -1.71 -8.25
N GLU A 242 -8.98 -1.89 -9.56
CA GLU A 242 -8.15 -2.95 -10.10
C GLU A 242 -6.66 -2.81 -9.70
N PHE A 243 -6.19 -1.61 -9.31
CA PHE A 243 -4.88 -1.40 -8.70
C PHE A 243 -4.73 -2.16 -7.37
N LYS A 244 -5.74 -2.09 -6.49
CA LYS A 244 -5.75 -2.86 -5.24
C LYS A 244 -5.96 -4.35 -5.50
N ASN A 245 -6.71 -4.72 -6.54
CA ASN A 245 -6.84 -6.13 -6.94
C ASN A 245 -5.48 -6.70 -7.40
N LEU A 246 -4.72 -5.94 -8.19
CA LEU A 246 -3.36 -6.29 -8.61
C LEU A 246 -2.40 -6.42 -7.43
N GLU A 247 -2.42 -5.50 -6.47
CA GLU A 247 -1.58 -5.59 -5.25
C GLU A 247 -1.88 -6.89 -4.45
N VAL A 248 -3.15 -7.29 -4.38
CA VAL A 248 -3.56 -8.52 -3.71
C VAL A 248 -3.12 -9.77 -4.49
N LEU A 249 -3.17 -9.75 -5.83
CA LEU A 249 -2.67 -10.83 -6.68
C LEU A 249 -1.14 -10.96 -6.64
N GLU A 250 -0.40 -9.84 -6.71
CA GLU A 250 1.07 -9.79 -6.56
C GLU A 250 1.52 -10.41 -5.23
N ARG A 251 0.89 -10.01 -4.12
CA ARG A 251 1.11 -10.63 -2.82
C ARG A 251 0.80 -12.14 -2.88
N LEU A 252 -0.36 -12.53 -3.41
CA LEU A 252 -0.84 -13.91 -3.45
C LEU A 252 -0.01 -14.85 -4.35
N GLU A 253 0.59 -14.37 -5.45
CA GLU A 253 1.43 -15.19 -6.34
C GLU A 253 2.57 -15.88 -5.58
N ASN A 254 3.12 -15.20 -4.58
CA ASN A 254 4.20 -15.68 -3.72
C ASN A 254 3.73 -16.72 -2.66
N PHE A 255 2.41 -16.93 -2.53
CA PHE A 255 1.79 -17.83 -1.54
C PHE A 255 0.97 -18.98 -2.16
N VAL A 256 0.85 -19.05 -3.49
CA VAL A 256 0.26 -20.20 -4.20
C VAL A 256 1.34 -21.18 -4.70
N PRO A 257 1.03 -22.47 -4.90
CA PRO A 257 1.94 -23.40 -5.58
C PRO A 257 2.29 -22.96 -7.00
N GLU A 258 3.46 -23.37 -7.51
CA GLU A 258 3.95 -23.04 -8.87
C GLU A 258 2.93 -23.35 -9.98
N GLN A 259 2.14 -24.42 -9.80
CA GLN A 259 1.08 -24.82 -10.73
C GLN A 259 -0.06 -23.78 -10.81
N ALA A 260 -0.34 -23.09 -9.71
CA ALA A 260 -1.40 -22.09 -9.59
C ALA A 260 -0.94 -20.67 -9.94
N LYS A 261 0.37 -20.36 -9.88
CA LYS A 261 0.90 -19.04 -10.23
C LYS A 261 0.46 -18.54 -11.60
N GLN A 262 0.38 -19.42 -12.60
CA GLN A 262 -0.11 -19.03 -13.92
C GLN A 262 -1.58 -18.55 -13.89
N GLY A 263 -2.41 -19.07 -12.99
CA GLY A 263 -3.79 -18.60 -12.81
C GLY A 263 -3.85 -17.22 -12.16
N ILE A 264 -2.95 -16.95 -11.21
CA ILE A 264 -2.78 -15.61 -10.62
C ILE A 264 -2.28 -14.62 -11.67
N ARG A 265 -1.30 -15.00 -12.51
CA ARG A 265 -0.81 -14.17 -13.64
C ARG A 265 -1.88 -13.88 -14.69
N ASN A 266 -2.68 -14.89 -15.04
CA ASN A 266 -3.83 -14.69 -15.92
C ASN A 266 -4.84 -13.70 -15.30
N ALA A 267 -5.05 -13.73 -13.97
CA ALA A 267 -5.90 -12.76 -13.27
C ALA A 267 -5.29 -11.35 -13.22
N GLN A 268 -3.96 -11.22 -13.04
CA GLN A 268 -3.25 -9.94 -13.10
C GLN A 268 -3.43 -9.30 -14.48
N ASP A 269 -3.23 -10.08 -15.53
CA ASP A 269 -3.42 -9.65 -16.93
C ASP A 269 -4.85 -9.23 -17.27
N MET A 270 -5.87 -9.78 -16.58
CA MET A 270 -7.26 -9.35 -16.74
C MET A 270 -7.57 -8.08 -15.91
N ALA A 271 -7.05 -7.98 -14.69
CA ALA A 271 -7.17 -6.78 -13.87
C ALA A 271 -6.47 -5.57 -14.52
N ARG A 272 -5.27 -5.74 -15.09
CA ARG A 272 -4.57 -4.72 -15.90
C ARG A 272 -5.44 -4.22 -17.05
N LYS A 273 -6.04 -5.12 -17.83
CA LYS A 273 -6.86 -4.76 -19.00
C LYS A 273 -8.16 -4.05 -18.60
N ARG A 274 -8.76 -4.39 -17.45
CA ARG A 274 -9.86 -3.60 -16.87
C ARG A 274 -9.39 -2.23 -16.42
N PHE A 275 -8.26 -2.13 -15.71
CA PHE A 275 -7.67 -0.85 -15.30
C PHE A 275 -7.40 0.06 -16.50
N GLU A 276 -6.75 -0.44 -17.56
CA GLU A 276 -6.54 0.27 -18.84
C GLU A 276 -7.86 0.78 -19.43
N THR A 277 -8.91 -0.05 -19.42
CA THR A 277 -10.23 0.31 -19.97
C THR A 277 -10.90 1.40 -19.13
N GLN A 278 -10.97 1.22 -17.81
CA GLN A 278 -11.57 2.17 -16.86
C GLN A 278 -10.82 3.51 -16.86
N LEU A 279 -9.49 3.47 -16.83
CA LEU A 279 -8.63 4.64 -16.99
C LEU A 279 -8.89 5.35 -18.32
N GLY A 280 -9.10 4.58 -19.40
CA GLY A 280 -9.46 5.06 -20.73
C GLY A 280 -10.80 5.81 -20.78
N GLU A 281 -11.77 5.40 -19.96
CA GLU A 281 -13.08 6.05 -19.81
C GLU A 281 -13.00 7.39 -19.05
N ILE A 282 -12.00 7.57 -18.18
CA ILE A 282 -11.74 8.86 -17.52
C ILE A 282 -11.24 9.89 -18.56
N PRO A 283 -11.79 11.12 -18.60
CA PRO A 283 -11.29 12.20 -19.45
C PRO A 283 -9.79 12.45 -19.26
N GLU A 284 -9.07 12.52 -20.38
CA GLU A 284 -7.61 12.66 -20.47
C GLU A 284 -7.05 13.76 -19.54
N ASN A 285 -7.70 14.93 -19.52
CA ASN A 285 -7.30 16.10 -18.72
C ASN A 285 -7.62 15.98 -17.21
N ALA A 286 -8.25 14.90 -16.77
CA ALA A 286 -8.59 14.64 -15.36
C ALA A 286 -7.98 13.33 -14.84
N ARG A 287 -7.76 12.36 -15.74
CA ARG A 287 -7.12 11.05 -15.54
C ARG A 287 -5.82 11.15 -14.72
N ALA A 288 -4.94 12.07 -15.10
CA ALA A 288 -3.67 12.33 -14.44
C ALA A 288 -3.84 12.70 -12.96
N ASP A 289 -4.61 13.75 -12.67
CA ASP A 289 -4.78 14.29 -11.31
C ASP A 289 -5.62 13.40 -10.40
N LYS A 290 -6.60 12.67 -10.96
CA LYS A 290 -7.36 11.63 -10.24
C LYS A 290 -6.43 10.48 -9.83
N PHE A 291 -5.65 9.93 -10.76
CA PHE A 291 -4.73 8.83 -10.44
C PHE A 291 -3.60 9.24 -9.50
N LYS A 292 -3.03 10.45 -9.67
CA LYS A 292 -2.02 11.03 -8.77
C LYS A 292 -2.55 11.15 -7.33
N ARG A 293 -3.77 11.66 -7.14
CA ARG A 293 -4.44 11.72 -5.83
C ARG A 293 -4.77 10.33 -5.28
N TYR A 294 -5.26 9.41 -6.13
CA TYR A 294 -5.54 8.03 -5.72
C TYR A 294 -4.32 7.36 -5.10
N ILE A 295 -3.18 7.36 -5.82
CA ILE A 295 -1.95 6.73 -5.33
C ILE A 295 -1.38 7.45 -4.09
N GLU A 296 -1.61 8.75 -3.94
CA GLU A 296 -1.19 9.50 -2.76
C GLU A 296 -1.94 9.07 -1.47
N PHE A 297 -3.25 8.82 -1.56
CA PHE A 297 -4.08 8.53 -0.38
C PHE A 297 -4.44 7.05 -0.17
N ILE A 298 -4.34 6.18 -1.19
CA ILE A 298 -4.71 4.76 -1.05
C ILE A 298 -3.78 4.04 -0.04
N PRO A 299 -4.31 3.43 1.05
CA PRO A 299 -3.48 2.66 1.98
C PRO A 299 -3.07 1.32 1.37
N GLY A 300 -1.90 0.83 1.76
CA GLY A 300 -1.32 -0.42 1.25
C GLY A 300 0.17 -0.51 1.58
N ASP A 301 0.88 -1.43 0.93
CA ASP A 301 2.33 -1.52 1.08
C ASP A 301 3.06 -0.78 -0.06
N ALA A 302 4.08 -0.01 0.28
CA ALA A 302 4.79 0.85 -0.67
C ALA A 302 5.67 0.07 -1.66
N ILE A 303 6.19 -1.11 -1.28
CA ILE A 303 6.96 -2.00 -2.17
C ILE A 303 5.99 -2.68 -3.14
N GLN A 304 4.84 -3.16 -2.64
CA GLN A 304 3.81 -3.79 -3.47
C GLN A 304 3.16 -2.79 -4.43
N HIS A 305 2.89 -1.54 -3.99
CA HIS A 305 2.50 -0.46 -4.88
C HIS A 305 3.57 -0.16 -5.95
N MET A 306 4.86 -0.26 -5.62
CA MET A 306 5.94 -0.10 -6.61
C MET A 306 5.88 -1.19 -7.70
N ARG A 307 5.71 -2.46 -7.30
CA ARG A 307 5.54 -3.60 -8.24
C ARG A 307 4.42 -3.34 -9.23
N VAL A 308 3.22 -3.00 -8.74
CA VAL A 308 2.04 -2.76 -9.62
C VAL A 308 2.27 -1.57 -10.56
N LEU A 309 2.94 -0.50 -10.10
CA LEU A 309 3.24 0.67 -10.94
C LEU A 309 4.31 0.38 -12.00
N ASP A 310 5.34 -0.41 -11.68
CA ASP A 310 6.33 -0.85 -12.66
C ASP A 310 5.75 -1.88 -13.64
N ASP A 311 4.88 -2.77 -13.19
CA ASP A 311 4.16 -3.73 -14.03
C ASP A 311 3.17 -3.03 -14.98
N PHE A 312 2.49 -1.97 -14.51
CA PHE A 312 1.80 -1.01 -15.37
C PHE A 312 2.73 -0.33 -16.38
N LYS A 313 3.93 0.08 -15.97
CA LYS A 313 4.90 0.72 -16.85
C LYS A 313 5.45 -0.23 -17.92
N ALA A 314 5.69 -1.49 -17.57
CA ALA A 314 6.24 -2.54 -18.43
C ALA A 314 5.21 -3.09 -19.43
N HIS A 315 3.98 -3.35 -18.98
CA HIS A 315 2.96 -4.09 -19.75
C HIS A 315 1.74 -3.27 -20.15
N GLY A 316 1.54 -2.09 -19.55
CA GLY A 316 0.31 -1.31 -19.74
C GLY A 316 0.24 -0.60 -21.09
N ASN A 317 -0.90 -0.70 -21.78
CA ASN A 317 -1.16 0.00 -23.03
C ASN A 317 -1.72 1.42 -22.78
N PHE A 318 -0.90 2.29 -22.19
CA PHE A 318 -1.25 3.68 -21.84
C PHE A 318 -0.77 4.70 -22.89
N GLU A 319 -1.38 5.89 -22.86
CA GLU A 319 -0.92 7.04 -23.65
C GLU A 319 0.49 7.50 -23.24
N PRO A 320 1.33 7.99 -24.17
CA PRO A 320 2.75 8.28 -23.92
C PRO A 320 3.02 9.24 -22.75
N ASP A 321 2.15 10.23 -22.51
CA ASP A 321 2.32 11.17 -21.40
C ASP A 321 1.95 10.55 -20.04
N PHE A 322 1.11 9.51 -20.00
CA PHE A 322 0.65 8.90 -18.75
C PHE A 322 1.76 8.16 -17.98
N PHE A 323 2.82 7.71 -18.66
CA PHE A 323 3.99 7.11 -18.00
C PHE A 323 4.67 8.08 -17.01
N GLN A 324 4.59 9.39 -17.25
CA GLN A 324 5.12 10.40 -16.33
C GLN A 324 4.29 10.49 -15.04
N HIS A 325 2.99 10.19 -15.11
CA HIS A 325 2.11 10.07 -13.95
C HIS A 325 2.28 8.73 -13.22
N ILE A 326 2.69 7.67 -13.92
CA ILE A 326 3.12 6.41 -13.28
C ILE A 326 4.41 6.62 -12.48
N GLU A 327 5.43 7.31 -13.02
CA GLU A 327 6.61 7.70 -12.22
C GLU A 327 6.23 8.63 -11.05
N ALA A 328 5.29 9.59 -11.24
CA ALA A 328 4.76 10.42 -10.14
C ALA A 328 4.14 9.59 -9.01
N ALA A 329 3.40 8.55 -9.35
CA ALA A 329 2.84 7.56 -8.43
C ALA A 329 3.93 6.71 -7.74
N LYS A 330 4.99 6.33 -8.46
CA LYS A 330 6.13 5.58 -7.90
C LYS A 330 6.85 6.40 -6.84
N GLU A 331 7.11 7.68 -7.10
CA GLU A 331 7.69 8.61 -6.13
C GLU A 331 6.83 8.78 -4.88
N LYS A 332 5.50 8.88 -5.02
CA LYS A 332 4.58 8.92 -3.86
C LYS A 332 4.68 7.64 -3.03
N SER A 333 4.97 6.48 -3.65
CA SER A 333 5.27 5.24 -2.92
C SER A 333 6.64 5.27 -2.23
N ILE A 334 7.69 5.83 -2.85
CA ILE A 334 9.00 6.01 -2.18
C ILE A 334 8.90 6.91 -0.94
N ASN A 335 8.18 8.02 -1.02
CA ASN A 335 8.02 8.90 0.14
C ASN A 335 7.16 8.26 1.25
N ARG A 336 6.10 7.50 0.91
CA ARG A 336 5.32 6.73 1.91
C ARG A 336 6.18 5.67 2.62
N PHE A 337 7.10 5.03 1.89
CA PHE A 337 8.09 4.13 2.47
C PHE A 337 9.08 4.85 3.38
N GLU A 338 9.64 6.00 2.94
CA GLU A 338 10.57 6.83 3.72
C GLU A 338 9.95 7.24 5.07
N ASP A 339 8.74 7.79 5.03
CA ASP A 339 7.94 8.15 6.19
C ASP A 339 7.70 6.97 7.12
N ARG A 340 7.28 5.84 6.54
CA ARG A 340 6.95 4.63 7.30
C ARG A 340 8.19 4.00 7.92
N PHE A 341 9.31 4.02 7.22
CA PHE A 341 10.60 3.58 7.72
C PHE A 341 11.08 4.44 8.89
N ARG A 342 10.99 5.76 8.75
CA ARG A 342 11.32 6.72 9.83
C ARG A 342 10.42 6.62 11.05
N ARG A 343 9.15 6.22 10.89
CA ARG A 343 8.24 5.93 12.01
C ARG A 343 8.72 4.74 12.85
N PHE A 344 9.54 3.83 12.32
CA PHE A 344 10.12 2.74 13.13
C PHE A 344 11.29 3.23 13.99
N GLU A 345 11.05 3.38 15.30
CA GLU A 345 12.11 3.63 16.29
C GLU A 345 12.97 2.37 16.55
N ASP A 346 12.39 1.18 16.36
CA ASP A 346 13.02 -0.11 16.67
C ASP A 346 13.75 -0.70 15.44
N PRO A 347 15.08 -0.86 15.45
CA PRO A 347 15.84 -1.44 14.33
C PRO A 347 15.40 -2.86 13.96
N LEU A 348 14.84 -3.64 14.90
CA LEU A 348 14.29 -4.95 14.59
C LEU A 348 13.04 -4.83 13.70
N ARG A 349 12.24 -3.77 13.88
CA ARG A 349 11.03 -3.53 13.06
C ARG A 349 11.37 -2.92 11.71
N ARG A 350 12.42 -2.09 11.63
CA ARG A 350 13.03 -1.70 10.35
C ARG A 350 13.46 -2.92 9.54
N ASN A 351 14.14 -3.88 10.16
CA ASN A 351 14.47 -5.16 9.53
C ASN A 351 13.20 -5.91 9.06
N ILE A 352 12.18 -6.08 9.92
CA ILE A 352 10.95 -6.82 9.59
C ILE A 352 10.16 -6.16 8.44
N PHE A 353 10.15 -4.83 8.38
CA PHE A 353 9.59 -4.07 7.26
C PHE A 353 10.38 -4.34 5.97
N MET A 354 11.71 -4.39 6.06
CA MET A 354 12.61 -4.78 4.97
C MET A 354 12.67 -6.30 4.69
N ASP A 355 11.90 -7.16 5.37
CA ASP A 355 11.96 -8.61 5.08
C ASP A 355 11.17 -9.00 3.81
N ASP A 356 10.23 -8.16 3.33
CA ASP A 356 9.58 -8.31 2.02
C ASP A 356 10.60 -8.27 0.86
N PHE A 357 11.71 -7.59 1.10
CA PHE A 357 12.81 -7.33 0.18
C PHE A 357 13.88 -8.44 0.18
N ALA A 358 13.94 -9.25 1.23
CA ALA A 358 15.06 -10.16 1.50
C ALA A 358 14.90 -11.56 0.88
N ASP A 359 13.85 -11.83 0.09
CA ASP A 359 13.57 -13.16 -0.48
C ASP A 359 14.58 -13.62 -1.56
N GLY A 360 15.42 -12.73 -2.07
CA GLY A 360 16.33 -13.00 -3.18
C GLY A 360 15.65 -13.04 -4.56
N SER A 361 14.43 -12.51 -4.69
CA SER A 361 13.83 -12.31 -6.01
C SER A 361 14.43 -11.08 -6.70
N VAL A 362 14.74 -11.22 -7.99
CA VAL A 362 15.34 -10.13 -8.78
C VAL A 362 14.40 -8.93 -8.88
N GLU A 363 13.09 -9.14 -8.85
CA GLU A 363 12.12 -8.04 -8.83
C GLU A 363 12.25 -7.19 -7.55
N ASN A 364 12.52 -7.81 -6.40
CA ASN A 364 12.84 -7.08 -5.18
C ASN A 364 14.19 -6.36 -5.27
N LEU A 365 15.22 -6.96 -5.85
CA LEU A 365 16.51 -6.30 -6.06
C LEU A 365 16.39 -5.09 -7.01
N ARG A 366 15.60 -5.21 -8.08
CA ARG A 366 15.32 -4.12 -9.04
C ARG A 366 14.60 -2.96 -8.37
N ILE A 367 13.62 -3.28 -7.51
CA ILE A 367 12.89 -2.29 -6.73
C ILE A 367 13.77 -1.67 -5.64
N MET A 368 14.62 -2.44 -4.96
CA MET A 368 15.63 -1.90 -4.01
C MET A 368 16.47 -0.80 -4.66
N GLU A 369 16.90 -0.99 -5.92
CA GLU A 369 17.70 0.02 -6.63
C GLU A 369 16.92 1.31 -6.86
N GLN A 370 15.67 1.22 -7.32
CA GLN A 370 14.79 2.39 -7.45
C GLN A 370 14.55 3.10 -6.11
N PHE A 371 14.38 2.36 -5.01
CA PHE A 371 14.25 2.92 -3.67
C PHE A 371 15.57 3.54 -3.20
N LYS A 372 16.72 2.87 -3.40
CA LYS A 372 18.05 3.36 -3.01
C LYS A 372 18.25 4.75 -3.53
N GLU A 373 18.29 4.98 -4.84
CA GLU A 373 18.73 6.27 -5.40
C GLU A 373 17.91 7.47 -4.89
N ASN A 374 16.60 7.28 -4.75
CA ASN A 374 15.65 8.31 -4.37
C ASN A 374 15.53 8.56 -2.84
N LEU A 375 16.16 7.75 -1.99
CA LEU A 375 16.06 7.84 -0.53
C LEU A 375 17.22 8.60 0.15
N PRO A 376 17.03 9.08 1.39
CA PRO A 376 18.10 9.65 2.19
C PRO A 376 19.25 8.68 2.46
N GLU A 377 20.47 9.22 2.54
CA GLU A 377 21.74 8.50 2.75
C GLU A 377 21.84 7.69 4.07
N GLU A 378 20.91 7.91 5.00
CA GLU A 378 20.72 7.09 6.20
C GLU A 378 20.00 5.78 5.87
N ILE A 379 18.92 5.85 5.06
CA ILE A 379 18.07 4.71 4.69
C ILE A 379 18.71 3.92 3.54
N LYS A 380 19.41 4.60 2.62
CA LYS A 380 20.25 3.98 1.57
C LYS A 380 21.14 2.87 2.16
N LYS A 381 21.77 3.11 3.31
CA LYS A 381 22.64 2.13 3.99
C LYS A 381 21.88 0.94 4.59
N GLU A 382 20.69 1.16 5.17
CA GLU A 382 19.87 0.06 5.68
C GLU A 382 19.33 -0.81 4.53
N ILE A 383 18.99 -0.21 3.38
CA ILE A 383 18.63 -0.97 2.16
C ILE A 383 19.85 -1.70 1.58
N GLN A 384 21.00 -1.06 1.44
CA GLN A 384 22.21 -1.70 0.87
C GLN A 384 22.66 -2.93 1.70
N ALA A 385 22.44 -2.93 3.01
CA ALA A 385 22.65 -4.10 3.85
C ALA A 385 21.66 -5.23 3.56
N LYS A 386 20.37 -4.90 3.34
CA LYS A 386 19.31 -5.84 2.96
C LYS A 386 19.42 -6.34 1.52
N GLU A 387 19.93 -5.51 0.62
CA GLU A 387 20.34 -5.85 -0.74
C GLU A 387 21.47 -6.88 -0.72
N THR A 388 22.50 -6.67 0.09
CA THR A 388 23.58 -7.66 0.28
C THR A 388 23.03 -8.99 0.80
N GLU A 389 22.07 -8.96 1.74
CA GLU A 389 21.37 -10.17 2.20
C GLU A 389 20.56 -10.83 1.07
N SER A 390 19.80 -10.05 0.30
CA SER A 390 18.91 -10.55 -0.76
C SER A 390 19.70 -11.09 -1.97
N ILE A 391 20.82 -10.46 -2.35
CA ILE A 391 21.78 -10.99 -3.33
C ILE A 391 22.39 -12.31 -2.84
N GLN A 392 22.69 -12.45 -1.55
CA GLN A 392 23.14 -13.72 -0.98
C GLN A 392 22.02 -14.79 -1.01
N ARG A 393 20.77 -14.41 -0.68
CA ARG A 393 19.61 -15.33 -0.81
C ARG A 393 19.36 -15.72 -2.26
N PHE A 394 19.56 -14.82 -3.22
CA PHE A 394 19.49 -15.12 -4.66
C PHE A 394 20.54 -16.15 -5.05
N LYS A 395 21.81 -15.96 -4.64
CA LYS A 395 22.89 -16.95 -4.87
C LYS A 395 22.50 -18.33 -4.33
N GLU A 396 22.01 -18.41 -3.10
CA GLU A 396 21.57 -19.67 -2.46
C GLU A 396 20.37 -20.32 -3.17
N HIS A 397 19.31 -19.58 -3.48
CA HIS A 397 18.08 -20.13 -4.09
C HIS A 397 18.21 -20.42 -5.58
N PHE A 398 19.15 -19.76 -6.27
CA PHE A 398 19.31 -19.87 -7.71
C PHE A 398 20.47 -20.79 -8.11
N ILE A 399 21.60 -20.73 -7.42
CA ILE A 399 22.86 -21.33 -7.91
C ILE A 399 23.09 -22.69 -7.27
N ASP A 400 22.88 -22.79 -5.96
CA ASP A 400 23.06 -24.03 -5.18
C ASP A 400 21.90 -25.05 -5.34
N ASP A 401 20.81 -24.67 -6.02
CA ASP A 401 19.73 -25.59 -6.40
C ASP A 401 20.31 -26.78 -7.20
N PRO A 402 20.24 -28.02 -6.70
CA PRO A 402 20.90 -29.15 -7.36
C PRO A 402 20.28 -29.51 -8.71
N ASP A 403 19.02 -29.15 -8.99
CA ASP A 403 18.38 -29.46 -10.26
C ASP A 403 18.76 -28.47 -11.36
N ALA A 404 19.39 -28.98 -12.42
CA ALA A 404 19.71 -28.20 -13.61
C ALA A 404 18.44 -27.74 -14.37
N GLN A 405 17.33 -28.48 -14.29
CA GLN A 405 16.09 -28.09 -14.96
C GLN A 405 15.34 -27.00 -14.19
N ALA A 406 15.27 -27.09 -12.85
CA ALA A 406 14.77 -26.00 -12.00
C ALA A 406 15.55 -24.70 -12.24
N ARG A 407 16.89 -24.75 -12.27
CA ARG A 407 17.73 -23.58 -12.62
C ARG A 407 17.49 -23.05 -14.03
N ALA A 408 17.37 -23.91 -15.03
CA ALA A 408 17.05 -23.48 -16.41
C ALA A 408 15.67 -22.83 -16.51
N ASN A 409 14.68 -23.31 -15.73
CA ASN A 409 13.35 -22.70 -15.66
C ASN A 409 13.39 -21.34 -14.96
N LYS A 410 14.07 -21.25 -13.81
CA LYS A 410 14.30 -20.00 -13.07
C LYS A 410 15.05 -18.96 -13.92
N PHE A 411 16.08 -19.38 -14.68
CA PHE A 411 16.77 -18.53 -15.66
C PHE A 411 15.81 -18.02 -16.73
N LYS A 412 15.05 -18.90 -17.38
CA LYS A 412 14.11 -18.48 -18.43
C LYS A 412 13.06 -17.50 -17.89
N GLU A 413 12.58 -17.70 -16.67
CA GLU A 413 11.65 -16.78 -16.01
C GLU A 413 12.30 -15.44 -15.66
N LEU A 414 13.53 -15.47 -15.16
CA LEU A 414 14.31 -14.29 -14.81
C LEU A 414 14.65 -13.44 -16.04
N SER A 415 15.28 -14.05 -17.05
CA SER A 415 15.57 -13.42 -18.34
C SER A 415 14.29 -12.90 -19.00
N ARG A 416 13.15 -13.58 -18.82
CA ARG A 416 11.84 -13.06 -19.24
C ARG A 416 11.45 -11.81 -18.44
N LYS A 417 11.48 -11.81 -17.11
CA LYS A 417 11.09 -10.65 -16.26
C LYS A 417 11.98 -9.43 -16.53
N MET A 418 13.30 -9.59 -16.63
CA MET A 418 14.22 -8.49 -16.98
C MET A 418 13.93 -7.94 -18.39
N ARG A 419 13.67 -8.83 -19.36
CA ARG A 419 13.26 -8.47 -20.72
C ARG A 419 11.83 -7.89 -20.80
N GLU A 420 11.04 -8.06 -19.75
CA GLU A 420 9.69 -7.52 -19.61
C GLU A 420 9.68 -6.09 -19.09
N ASN A 421 10.53 -5.76 -18.12
CA ASN A 421 10.72 -4.40 -17.63
C ASN A 421 12.17 -3.89 -17.83
N PRO A 422 12.56 -3.48 -19.05
CA PRO A 422 13.93 -3.08 -19.37
C PRO A 422 14.28 -1.65 -18.91
N ASP A 423 14.15 -1.38 -17.61
CA ASP A 423 14.35 -0.07 -16.99
C ASP A 423 15.81 0.19 -16.55
N PRO A 424 16.18 1.46 -16.22
CA PRO A 424 17.51 1.80 -15.69
C PRO A 424 17.95 1.00 -14.45
N ALA A 425 17.02 0.64 -13.57
CA ALA A 425 17.31 -0.19 -12.40
C ALA A 425 17.67 -1.63 -12.77
N THR A 426 17.08 -2.20 -13.84
CA THR A 426 17.46 -3.51 -14.36
C THR A 426 18.87 -3.54 -14.92
N PHE A 427 19.33 -2.45 -15.55
CA PHE A 427 20.73 -2.33 -15.99
C PHE A 427 21.71 -2.34 -14.82
N ALA A 428 21.45 -1.51 -13.82
CA ALA A 428 22.26 -1.44 -12.61
C ALA A 428 22.32 -2.80 -11.91
N LEU A 429 21.19 -3.50 -11.79
CA LEU A 429 21.09 -4.83 -11.21
C LEU A 429 21.85 -5.91 -12.02
N ILE A 430 21.77 -5.91 -13.35
CA ILE A 430 22.54 -6.85 -14.18
C ILE A 430 24.04 -6.65 -13.96
N GLN A 431 24.52 -5.40 -13.98
CA GLN A 431 25.93 -5.08 -13.71
C GLN A 431 26.34 -5.42 -12.28
N GLN A 432 25.48 -5.18 -11.30
CA GLN A 432 25.72 -5.54 -9.89
C GLN A 432 25.86 -7.06 -9.75
N LEU A 433 24.96 -7.84 -10.34
CA LEU A 433 25.03 -9.31 -10.35
C LEU A 433 26.31 -9.81 -11.04
N GLU A 434 26.74 -9.20 -12.16
CA GLU A 434 28.01 -9.58 -12.82
C GLU A 434 29.22 -9.37 -11.90
N ASN A 435 29.22 -8.26 -11.13
CA ASN A 435 30.30 -7.94 -10.19
C ASN A 435 30.29 -8.83 -8.95
N GLU A 436 29.10 -9.10 -8.39
CA GLU A 436 28.88 -9.91 -7.18
C GLU A 436 29.03 -11.42 -7.40
N LEU A 437 28.96 -11.91 -8.65
CA LEU A 437 29.01 -13.34 -8.95
C LEU A 437 30.42 -13.85 -9.30
N PRO A 438 30.79 -15.04 -8.77
CA PRO A 438 32.00 -15.77 -9.13
C PRO A 438 32.22 -15.91 -10.65
N PRO A 439 33.48 -15.97 -11.15
CA PRO A 439 33.77 -16.01 -12.58
C PRO A 439 33.14 -17.19 -13.35
N ASP A 440 32.93 -18.33 -12.69
CA ASP A 440 32.21 -19.50 -13.24
C ASP A 440 30.70 -19.26 -13.43
N GLN A 441 30.14 -18.27 -12.72
CA GLN A 441 28.73 -17.87 -12.76
C GLN A 441 28.49 -16.61 -13.61
N ARG A 442 29.55 -15.92 -14.06
CA ARG A 442 29.43 -14.77 -15.00
C ARG A 442 28.88 -15.19 -16.36
N ALA A 443 29.24 -16.37 -16.86
CA ALA A 443 28.67 -16.92 -18.10
C ALA A 443 27.13 -17.05 -18.10
N PHE A 444 26.50 -17.08 -16.91
CA PHE A 444 25.05 -17.00 -16.74
C PHE A 444 24.55 -15.55 -16.85
N VAL A 445 25.24 -14.58 -16.23
CA VAL A 445 24.92 -13.14 -16.39
C VAL A 445 25.13 -12.70 -17.83
N ASP A 446 26.22 -13.08 -18.49
CA ASP A 446 26.50 -12.85 -19.91
C ASP A 446 25.29 -13.28 -20.79
N SER A 447 24.67 -14.41 -20.45
CA SER A 447 23.49 -14.92 -21.16
C SER A 447 22.19 -14.20 -20.81
N MET A 448 22.03 -13.68 -19.58
CA MET A 448 20.92 -12.78 -19.23
C MET A 448 21.06 -11.45 -19.96
N SER A 449 22.24 -10.83 -19.94
CA SER A 449 22.56 -9.61 -20.68
C SER A 449 22.26 -9.77 -22.17
N HIS A 450 22.61 -10.89 -22.78
CA HIS A 450 22.34 -11.10 -24.20
C HIS A 450 20.86 -11.39 -24.52
N GLU A 451 20.13 -12.12 -23.67
CA GLU A 451 18.67 -12.27 -23.82
C GLU A 451 17.91 -10.95 -23.56
N PHE A 452 18.46 -10.09 -22.69
CA PHE A 452 17.97 -8.75 -22.43
C PHE A 452 18.21 -7.85 -23.64
N GLU A 453 19.45 -7.79 -24.15
CA GLU A 453 19.85 -7.01 -25.34
C GLU A 453 18.90 -7.24 -26.51
N GLN A 454 18.66 -8.51 -26.85
CA GLN A 454 17.75 -8.89 -27.94
C GLN A 454 16.33 -8.37 -27.68
N GLY A 455 15.80 -8.50 -26.46
CA GLY A 455 14.46 -8.02 -26.15
C GLY A 455 14.31 -6.51 -26.00
N PHE A 456 15.40 -5.82 -25.63
CA PHE A 456 15.50 -4.36 -25.63
C PHE A 456 15.42 -3.84 -27.07
N GLU A 457 16.15 -4.46 -27.99
CA GLU A 457 16.05 -4.20 -29.43
C GLU A 457 14.66 -4.55 -29.97
N ASP A 458 14.13 -5.76 -29.71
CA ASP A 458 12.79 -6.20 -30.15
C ASP A 458 11.67 -5.24 -29.69
N ARG A 459 11.68 -4.78 -28.43
CA ARG A 459 10.66 -3.83 -27.94
C ARG A 459 10.82 -2.45 -28.54
N PHE A 460 12.04 -1.92 -28.62
CA PHE A 460 12.26 -0.66 -29.30
C PHE A 460 11.85 -0.73 -30.78
N GLU A 461 12.10 -1.87 -31.44
CA GLU A 461 11.66 -2.12 -32.81
C GLU A 461 10.13 -2.01 -32.99
N GLN A 462 9.37 -2.52 -32.01
CA GLN A 462 7.92 -2.59 -31.99
C GLN A 462 7.23 -1.29 -31.52
N GLU A 463 7.69 -0.71 -30.41
CA GLU A 463 7.02 0.39 -29.70
C GLU A 463 7.65 1.78 -29.94
N ARG A 464 8.91 1.82 -30.41
CA ARG A 464 9.67 3.05 -30.75
C ARG A 464 9.63 4.13 -29.66
N GLU A 465 8.81 5.16 -29.82
CA GLU A 465 8.71 6.25 -28.83
C GLU A 465 8.11 5.76 -27.51
N GLY A 466 7.08 4.89 -27.54
CA GLY A 466 6.46 4.36 -26.33
C GLY A 466 7.48 3.65 -25.44
N PHE A 467 8.37 2.86 -26.03
CA PHE A 467 9.50 2.24 -25.34
C PHE A 467 10.43 3.25 -24.67
N LEU A 468 10.82 4.32 -25.40
CA LEU A 468 11.68 5.39 -24.85
C LEU A 468 11.03 6.11 -23.66
N ARG A 469 9.70 6.05 -23.52
CA ARG A 469 8.97 6.58 -22.36
C ARG A 469 8.79 5.58 -21.22
N ARG A 470 8.68 4.28 -21.50
CA ARG A 470 8.71 3.23 -20.45
C ARG A 470 10.02 3.21 -19.67
N ILE A 471 11.11 3.69 -20.28
CA ILE A 471 12.44 3.75 -19.64
C ILE A 471 12.80 5.13 -19.05
N GLU A 472 11.93 6.15 -19.17
CA GLU A 472 12.04 7.43 -18.44
C GLU A 472 11.93 7.17 -16.93
N SER A 473 12.95 7.51 -16.14
CA SER A 473 12.93 7.38 -14.67
C SER A 473 13.06 8.75 -14.00
N PHE A 474 12.46 8.92 -12.82
CA PHE A 474 12.66 10.13 -12.02
C PHE A 474 14.06 10.31 -11.44
N ASP A 475 14.87 9.25 -11.38
CA ASP A 475 16.24 9.31 -10.90
C ASP A 475 17.20 9.88 -11.98
N PRO A 476 18.01 10.91 -11.67
CA PRO A 476 19.09 11.34 -12.56
C PRO A 476 20.18 10.28 -12.77
N GLY A 477 20.46 9.42 -11.77
CA GLY A 477 21.46 8.35 -11.81
C GLY A 477 21.25 7.34 -12.95
N ALA A 478 20.00 7.14 -13.38
CA ALA A 478 19.61 6.43 -14.58
C ALA A 478 20.37 6.87 -15.85
N ILE A 479 20.78 8.13 -15.97
CA ILE A 479 21.61 8.61 -17.09
C ILE A 479 22.99 7.95 -17.05
N GLY A 480 23.56 7.75 -15.86
CA GLY A 480 24.78 6.98 -15.61
C GLY A 480 24.62 5.50 -15.93
N HIS A 481 23.58 4.84 -15.41
CA HIS A 481 23.33 3.41 -15.69
C HIS A 481 23.15 3.14 -17.20
N LEU A 482 22.43 4.02 -17.92
CA LEU A 482 22.31 3.97 -19.37
C LEU A 482 23.65 4.26 -20.09
N GLN A 483 24.48 5.16 -19.56
CA GLN A 483 25.81 5.45 -20.10
C GLN A 483 26.75 4.24 -19.97
N ASP A 484 26.77 3.58 -18.81
CA ASP A 484 27.62 2.42 -18.53
C ASP A 484 27.18 1.20 -19.35
N PHE A 485 25.86 0.93 -19.42
CA PHE A 485 25.34 -0.12 -20.30
C PHE A 485 25.65 0.17 -21.78
N ARG A 486 25.56 1.43 -22.23
CA ARG A 486 25.98 1.85 -23.58
C ARG A 486 27.48 1.69 -23.84
N GLY A 487 28.32 1.69 -22.80
CA GLY A 487 29.74 1.35 -22.91
C GLY A 487 30.00 -0.14 -23.16
N GLN A 488 29.04 -1.00 -22.86
CA GLN A 488 29.14 -2.47 -22.92
C GLN A 488 28.37 -3.07 -24.11
N ALA A 489 27.20 -2.53 -24.42
CA ALA A 489 26.25 -3.06 -25.40
C ALA A 489 26.77 -3.06 -26.87
N PRO A 490 26.24 -3.94 -27.75
CA PRO A 490 26.51 -3.95 -29.18
C PRO A 490 26.25 -2.60 -29.89
N PRO A 491 27.03 -2.25 -30.94
CA PRO A 491 26.89 -0.97 -31.67
C PRO A 491 25.48 -0.64 -32.17
N GLU A 492 24.70 -1.66 -32.50
CA GLU A 492 23.30 -1.60 -32.90
C GLU A 492 22.44 -1.00 -31.76
N ILE A 493 22.59 -1.55 -30.56
CA ILE A 493 21.84 -1.15 -29.36
C ILE A 493 22.38 0.17 -28.78
N GLN A 494 23.68 0.48 -28.95
CA GLN A 494 24.27 1.76 -28.52
C GLN A 494 23.57 2.99 -29.13
N ALA A 495 22.97 2.86 -30.31
CA ALA A 495 22.18 3.92 -30.93
C ALA A 495 20.81 4.11 -30.24
N ILE A 496 20.19 3.01 -29.78
CA ILE A 496 18.92 3.01 -29.05
C ILE A 496 19.12 3.56 -27.65
N ILE A 497 20.14 3.09 -26.91
CA ILE A 497 20.47 3.63 -25.58
C ILE A 497 20.86 5.11 -25.68
N GLY A 498 21.52 5.52 -26.78
CA GLY A 498 21.75 6.92 -27.07
C GLY A 498 20.46 7.75 -27.20
N GLN A 499 19.34 7.18 -27.64
CA GLN A 499 18.03 7.84 -27.62
C GLN A 499 17.40 7.79 -26.22
N ALA A 500 17.53 6.68 -25.50
CA ALA A 500 17.09 6.54 -24.11
C ALA A 500 17.73 7.61 -23.19
N MET A 501 19.05 7.73 -23.20
CA MET A 501 19.78 8.77 -22.44
C MET A 501 19.29 10.16 -22.80
N ASN A 502 19.13 10.46 -24.09
CA ASN A 502 18.68 11.77 -24.56
C ASN A 502 17.25 12.11 -24.08
N ARG A 503 16.34 11.11 -24.06
CA ARG A 503 14.97 11.26 -23.59
C ARG A 503 14.90 11.36 -22.05
N GLN A 504 15.74 10.60 -21.36
CA GLN A 504 15.93 10.71 -19.90
C GLN A 504 16.44 12.10 -19.50
N ILE A 505 17.36 12.69 -20.27
CA ILE A 505 17.83 14.07 -20.02
C ILE A 505 16.69 15.09 -20.23
N ASP A 506 15.86 14.94 -21.28
CA ASP A 506 14.68 15.80 -21.46
C ASP A 506 13.75 15.71 -20.23
N PHE A 507 13.41 14.48 -19.82
CA PHE A 507 12.52 14.23 -18.70
C PHE A 507 13.03 14.80 -17.37
N VAL A 508 14.32 14.64 -17.08
CA VAL A 508 14.97 15.21 -15.89
C VAL A 508 15.08 16.73 -15.95
N SER A 509 15.26 17.33 -17.15
CA SER A 509 15.15 18.78 -17.37
C SER A 509 13.75 19.30 -17.04
N ASP A 510 12.71 18.61 -17.51
CA ASP A 510 11.34 19.12 -17.47
C ASP A 510 10.76 18.98 -16.06
N ARG A 511 10.95 17.80 -15.43
CA ARG A 511 10.55 17.49 -14.04
C ARG A 511 11.11 18.46 -12.99
N MET A 512 12.22 19.14 -13.26
CA MET A 512 12.78 20.14 -12.35
C MET A 512 11.78 21.25 -11.99
N ASP A 513 10.90 21.63 -12.92
CA ASP A 513 9.91 22.68 -12.68
C ASP A 513 8.75 22.18 -11.78
N ASP A 514 8.51 20.86 -11.69
CA ASP A 514 7.45 20.20 -10.90
C ASP A 514 7.78 20.03 -9.40
N PHE A 515 8.99 20.39 -8.94
CA PHE A 515 9.34 20.27 -7.52
C PHE A 515 8.63 21.32 -6.67
N ASP A 516 7.55 20.91 -5.98
CA ASP A 516 6.90 21.70 -4.92
C ASP A 516 7.34 21.29 -3.50
N ASP A 517 8.00 20.13 -3.38
CA ASP A 517 8.44 19.54 -2.11
C ASP A 517 9.93 19.86 -1.84
N PRO A 518 10.25 20.63 -0.79
CA PRO A 518 11.63 21.01 -0.49
C PRO A 518 12.59 19.86 -0.16
N ALA A 519 12.08 18.74 0.38
CA ALA A 519 12.92 17.59 0.71
C ALA A 519 13.30 16.79 -0.55
N ARG A 520 12.38 16.70 -1.53
CA ARG A 520 12.66 16.08 -2.83
C ARG A 520 13.66 16.89 -3.63
N PHE A 521 13.50 18.22 -3.68
CA PHE A 521 14.45 19.09 -4.36
C PHE A 521 15.85 19.04 -3.74
N ASP A 522 15.96 18.94 -2.40
CA ASP A 522 17.26 18.75 -1.74
C ASP A 522 17.96 17.45 -2.17
N ARG A 523 17.23 16.33 -2.27
CA ARG A 523 17.76 15.04 -2.78
C ARG A 523 18.14 15.13 -4.26
N PHE A 524 17.31 15.77 -5.08
CA PHE A 524 17.59 16.02 -6.49
C PHE A 524 18.87 16.85 -6.67
N ARG A 525 19.06 17.91 -5.88
CA ARG A 525 20.31 18.67 -5.87
C ARG A 525 21.49 17.81 -5.45
N GLU A 526 21.37 17.02 -4.39
CA GLU A 526 22.45 16.12 -3.94
C GLU A 526 22.84 15.11 -5.03
N GLN A 527 21.88 14.53 -5.76
CA GLN A 527 22.15 13.66 -6.92
C GLN A 527 22.91 14.41 -8.03
N MET A 528 22.50 15.64 -8.36
CA MET A 528 23.10 16.46 -9.43
C MET A 528 24.47 17.08 -9.04
N GLU A 529 24.73 17.29 -7.76
CA GLU A 529 26.03 17.72 -7.22
C GLU A 529 27.03 16.56 -7.16
N ASN A 530 26.58 15.36 -6.75
CA ASN A 530 27.40 14.15 -6.75
C ASN A 530 27.72 13.64 -8.17
N ASN A 531 26.86 13.93 -9.16
CA ASN A 531 27.02 13.53 -10.56
C ASN A 531 27.23 14.73 -11.50
N PRO A 532 28.35 15.46 -11.41
CA PRO A 532 28.58 16.67 -12.20
C PRO A 532 28.70 16.40 -13.71
N GLU A 533 28.99 15.18 -14.13
CA GLU A 533 28.97 14.78 -15.56
C GLU A 533 27.53 14.69 -16.09
N ILE A 534 26.59 14.20 -15.29
CA ILE A 534 25.17 14.16 -15.64
C ILE A 534 24.63 15.60 -15.74
N ARG A 535 24.93 16.45 -14.75
CA ARG A 535 24.58 17.89 -14.79
C ARG A 535 25.11 18.60 -16.04
N GLN A 536 26.35 18.33 -16.44
CA GLN A 536 26.92 18.86 -17.69
C GLN A 536 26.24 18.32 -18.95
N GLN A 537 25.76 17.07 -18.95
CA GLN A 537 24.98 16.54 -20.08
C GLN A 537 23.60 17.21 -20.20
N ILE A 538 22.95 17.54 -19.07
CA ILE A 538 21.68 18.30 -19.10
C ILE A 538 21.91 19.72 -19.59
N GLU A 539 22.85 20.48 -18.99
CA GLU A 539 23.16 21.87 -19.42
C GLU A 539 23.66 21.95 -20.87
N PHE A 540 24.41 20.95 -21.37
CA PHE A 540 24.83 20.91 -22.78
C PHE A 540 23.64 20.79 -23.75
N ARG A 541 22.56 20.10 -23.34
CA ARG A 541 21.35 19.90 -24.15
C ARG A 541 20.33 21.02 -23.95
N HIS A 542 20.18 21.48 -22.70
CA HIS A 542 19.29 22.54 -22.26
C HIS A 542 20.15 23.67 -21.66
N GLY A 543 20.66 24.58 -22.51
CA GLY A 543 21.59 25.67 -22.15
C GLY A 543 21.03 26.81 -21.29
N ASP A 544 20.06 26.47 -20.44
CA ASP A 544 19.52 27.26 -19.35
C ASP A 544 19.11 26.41 -18.13
N PHE A 545 19.48 25.12 -18.10
CA PHE A 545 19.18 24.21 -16.99
C PHE A 545 19.78 24.72 -15.69
N ASP A 546 21.06 25.11 -15.66
CA ASP A 546 21.71 25.67 -14.46
C ASP A 546 20.96 26.93 -13.96
N ARG A 547 20.40 27.74 -14.86
CA ARG A 547 19.65 28.96 -14.50
C ARG A 547 18.24 28.64 -13.97
N ARG A 548 17.54 27.69 -14.58
CA ARG A 548 16.24 27.19 -14.10
C ARG A 548 16.42 26.50 -12.74
N PHE A 549 17.50 25.75 -12.57
CA PHE A 549 17.89 25.09 -11.33
C PHE A 549 18.17 26.09 -10.20
N GLU A 550 18.98 27.14 -10.44
CA GLU A 550 19.19 28.25 -9.50
C GLU A 550 17.87 28.98 -9.15
N SER A 551 16.98 29.18 -10.13
CA SER A 551 15.65 29.77 -9.90
C SER A 551 14.79 28.88 -8.99
N LYS A 552 14.76 27.58 -9.27
CA LYS A 552 13.97 26.60 -8.52
C LYS A 552 14.50 26.41 -7.10
N GLU A 553 15.82 26.44 -6.91
CA GLU A 553 16.43 26.48 -5.57
C GLU A 553 15.99 27.72 -4.78
N GLY A 554 15.88 28.88 -5.44
CA GLY A 554 15.31 30.10 -4.85
C GLY A 554 13.84 29.95 -4.44
N GLU A 555 12.99 29.43 -5.32
CA GLU A 555 11.56 29.15 -5.04
C GLU A 555 11.38 28.18 -3.87
N ILE A 556 12.14 27.07 -3.89
CA ILE A 556 12.18 26.08 -2.82
C ILE A 556 12.70 26.70 -1.51
N GLY A 557 13.70 27.58 -1.57
CA GLY A 557 14.20 28.35 -0.42
C GLY A 557 13.13 29.25 0.22
N ASP A 558 12.30 29.90 -0.59
CA ASP A 558 11.16 30.70 -0.12
C ASP A 558 10.02 29.83 0.44
N ILE A 559 9.80 28.62 -0.11
CA ILE A 559 8.86 27.63 0.45
C ILE A 559 9.36 27.14 1.82
N LYS A 560 10.65 26.78 1.96
CA LYS A 560 11.25 26.39 3.26
C LYS A 560 11.10 27.49 4.31
N GLN A 561 11.43 28.74 3.97
CA GLN A 561 11.28 29.89 4.86
C GLN A 561 9.82 30.09 5.28
N ARG A 562 8.85 29.84 4.39
CA ARG A 562 7.41 29.95 4.69
C ARG A 562 6.95 28.84 5.64
N ILE A 563 7.39 27.60 5.44
CA ILE A 563 7.08 26.46 6.32
C ILE A 563 7.72 26.67 7.69
N GLU A 564 9.01 27.04 7.75
CA GLU A 564 9.70 27.33 9.01
C GLU A 564 9.10 28.55 9.74
N GLY A 565 8.62 29.56 8.99
CA GLY A 565 7.87 30.70 9.54
C GLY A 565 6.55 30.29 10.18
N LYS A 566 5.74 29.45 9.51
CA LYS A 566 4.51 28.87 10.07
C LYS A 566 4.80 28.03 11.32
N PHE A 567 5.78 27.13 11.23
CA PHE A 567 6.19 26.25 12.32
C PHE A 567 6.59 27.05 13.56
N ASN A 568 7.47 28.04 13.41
CA ASN A 568 7.91 28.88 14.53
C ASN A 568 6.76 29.69 15.13
N ALA A 569 5.82 30.18 14.32
CA ALA A 569 4.62 30.86 14.82
C ALA A 569 3.74 29.91 15.68
N ARG A 570 3.51 28.68 15.21
CA ARG A 570 2.75 27.65 15.93
C ARG A 570 3.43 27.21 17.23
N ILE A 571 4.76 27.09 17.22
CA ILE A 571 5.55 26.81 18.41
C ILE A 571 5.40 27.93 19.44
N GLU A 572 5.52 29.20 19.04
CA GLU A 572 5.35 30.33 19.96
C GLU A 572 3.90 30.47 20.49
N GLU A 573 2.90 29.99 19.75
CA GLU A 573 1.51 29.88 20.23
C GLU A 573 1.34 28.79 21.30
N GLU A 574 1.77 27.55 21.01
CA GLU A 574 1.68 26.45 22.00
C GLU A 574 2.58 26.71 23.22
N LYS A 575 3.68 27.49 23.10
CA LYS A 575 4.44 28.00 24.24
C LYS A 575 3.63 28.94 25.13
N ARG A 576 2.88 29.89 24.55
CA ARG A 576 1.99 30.78 25.32
C ARG A 576 0.90 29.97 26.01
N PHE A 577 0.27 29.03 25.29
CA PHE A 577 -0.71 28.12 25.87
C PHE A 577 -0.14 27.30 27.03
N ARG A 578 1.08 26.74 26.89
CA ARG A 578 1.80 26.05 27.97
C ARG A 578 2.06 26.99 29.16
N GLN A 579 2.54 28.21 28.91
CA GLN A 579 2.82 29.21 29.94
C GLN A 579 1.55 29.60 30.72
N GLU A 580 0.45 29.84 30.03
CA GLU A 580 -0.87 30.15 30.61
C GLU A 580 -1.45 28.96 31.39
N ALA A 581 -1.24 27.74 30.91
CA ALA A 581 -1.63 26.50 31.59
C ALA A 581 -0.70 26.11 32.76
N GLY A 582 0.39 26.85 33.01
CA GLY A 582 1.39 26.52 34.03
C GLY A 582 2.22 25.26 33.73
N LEU A 583 2.29 24.87 32.45
CA LEU A 583 3.12 23.77 31.95
C LEU A 583 4.54 24.26 31.64
N PRO A 584 5.56 23.36 31.64
CA PRO A 584 6.89 23.71 31.19
C PRO A 584 6.91 24.04 29.69
N ASP A 585 7.77 25.00 29.31
CA ASP A 585 8.21 25.22 27.93
C ASP A 585 8.80 23.91 27.35
N PHE A 586 8.85 23.81 26.02
CA PHE A 586 9.39 22.65 25.34
C PHE A 586 10.88 22.44 25.67
N SER A 587 11.25 21.18 25.90
CA SER A 587 12.64 20.75 25.82
C SER A 587 13.20 20.91 24.39
N PRO A 588 14.54 21.03 24.22
CA PRO A 588 15.15 21.03 22.89
C PRO A 588 14.77 19.78 22.09
N ASP A 589 14.68 18.63 22.76
CA ASP A 589 14.32 17.35 22.15
C ASP A 589 12.85 17.35 21.69
N GLU A 590 11.91 17.94 22.45
CA GLU A 590 10.53 18.14 21.97
C GLU A 590 10.48 19.07 20.74
N LEU A 591 11.25 20.16 20.73
CA LEU A 591 11.30 21.10 19.60
C LEU A 591 11.85 20.46 18.34
N GLU A 592 12.92 19.68 18.45
CA GLU A 592 13.53 18.98 17.31
C GLU A 592 12.59 17.87 16.79
N ASN A 593 11.99 17.08 17.68
CA ASN A 593 10.96 16.10 17.31
C ASN A 593 9.75 16.77 16.63
N LEU A 594 9.30 17.94 17.09
CA LEU A 594 8.23 18.71 16.45
C LEU A 594 8.67 19.28 15.10
N LYS A 595 9.91 19.76 14.97
CA LYS A 595 10.44 20.30 13.72
C LYS A 595 10.57 19.22 12.65
N GLN A 596 11.14 18.06 13.00
CA GLN A 596 11.21 16.91 12.10
C GLN A 596 9.80 16.44 11.71
N ARG A 597 8.86 16.35 12.67
CA ARG A 597 7.46 16.00 12.38
C ARG A 597 6.73 17.03 11.50
N HIS A 598 7.06 18.32 11.54
CA HIS A 598 6.44 19.31 10.65
C HIS A 598 7.11 19.39 9.27
N LEU A 599 8.45 19.34 9.21
CA LEU A 599 9.20 19.38 7.95
C LEU A 599 9.01 18.11 7.09
N LEU A 600 8.70 16.98 7.72
CA LEU A 600 8.28 15.74 7.04
C LEU A 600 6.75 15.64 6.86
N ARG A 601 5.99 16.70 7.16
CA ARG A 601 4.52 16.75 6.96
C ARG A 601 3.99 18.01 6.25
N PRO A 602 4.59 18.53 5.15
CA PRO A 602 3.95 19.58 4.35
C PRO A 602 2.51 19.23 3.92
N GLN A 603 2.24 17.94 3.68
CA GLN A 603 0.92 17.41 3.30
C GLN A 603 -0.16 17.60 4.39
N PHE A 604 0.18 17.51 5.69
CA PHE A 604 -0.81 17.64 6.78
C PHE A 604 -1.28 19.09 7.00
N GLU A 605 -0.61 20.11 6.45
CA GLU A 605 -1.10 21.49 6.58
C GLU A 605 -2.37 21.75 5.75
N ALA A 606 -2.64 20.93 4.72
CA ALA A 606 -3.95 20.88 4.08
C ALA A 606 -5.00 20.29 5.05
N GLU A 607 -4.73 19.08 5.58
CA GLU A 607 -5.63 18.38 6.50
C GLU A 607 -5.99 19.20 7.75
N GLU A 608 -5.02 19.86 8.41
CA GLU A 608 -5.32 20.64 9.61
C GLU A 608 -6.17 21.88 9.33
N GLY A 609 -5.92 22.57 8.20
CA GLY A 609 -6.76 23.69 7.76
C GLY A 609 -8.20 23.28 7.47
N VAL A 610 -8.39 22.04 7.01
CA VAL A 610 -9.71 21.43 6.73
C VAL A 610 -10.37 20.98 8.03
N ILE A 611 -9.64 20.35 8.95
CA ILE A 611 -10.16 19.90 10.24
C ILE A 611 -10.74 21.06 11.06
N GLU A 612 -10.10 22.24 11.05
CA GLU A 612 -10.64 23.41 11.76
C GLU A 612 -11.89 24.01 11.09
N ARG A 613 -11.98 23.98 9.75
CA ARG A 613 -13.16 24.47 9.00
C ARG A 613 -14.34 23.49 9.05
N PHE A 614 -14.08 22.20 8.85
CA PHE A 614 -15.05 21.12 9.06
C PHE A 614 -15.64 21.16 10.46
N ARG A 615 -14.84 21.54 11.47
CA ARG A 615 -15.33 21.75 12.83
C ARG A 615 -16.26 22.96 12.95
N PHE A 616 -15.93 24.10 12.35
CA PHE A 616 -16.82 25.27 12.28
C PHE A 616 -18.14 24.95 11.56
N GLU A 617 -18.08 24.22 10.45
CA GLU A 617 -19.22 23.67 9.71
C GLU A 617 -20.08 22.72 10.57
N GLN A 618 -19.47 21.78 11.31
CA GLN A 618 -20.17 20.88 12.24
C GLN A 618 -20.92 21.65 13.33
N GLU A 619 -20.29 22.67 13.92
CA GLU A 619 -20.89 23.53 14.95
C GLU A 619 -22.07 24.34 14.36
N GLU A 620 -21.97 24.85 13.12
CA GLU A 620 -23.08 25.49 12.40
C GLU A 620 -24.21 24.53 12.00
N ARG A 621 -23.89 23.36 11.43
CA ARG A 621 -24.89 22.35 11.03
C ARG A 621 -25.67 21.85 12.25
N SER A 622 -24.99 21.61 13.37
CA SER A 622 -25.61 21.28 14.66
C SER A 622 -26.53 22.40 15.16
N ARG A 623 -26.11 23.66 15.05
CA ARG A 623 -26.91 24.84 15.41
C ARG A 623 -28.18 24.96 14.57
N ARG A 624 -28.09 24.79 13.25
CA ARG A 624 -29.24 24.78 12.32
C ARG A 624 -30.21 23.62 12.64
N GLY A 625 -29.68 22.42 12.90
CA GLY A 625 -30.48 21.25 13.29
C GLY A 625 -31.28 21.49 14.58
N PHE A 626 -30.64 22.04 15.60
CA PHE A 626 -31.28 22.41 16.86
C PHE A 626 -32.35 23.51 16.70
N GLN A 627 -32.05 24.56 15.93
CA GLN A 627 -33.02 25.61 15.58
C GLN A 627 -34.24 25.05 14.84
N ASN A 628 -34.04 24.13 13.89
CA ASN A 628 -35.13 23.47 13.16
C ASN A 628 -35.98 22.56 14.07
N GLN A 629 -35.38 21.87 15.05
CA GLN A 629 -36.13 21.10 16.04
C GLN A 629 -36.95 22.00 16.97
N LEU A 630 -36.38 23.11 17.44
CA LEU A 630 -37.11 24.11 18.24
C LEU A 630 -38.25 24.75 17.45
N ARG A 631 -38.03 25.04 16.16
CA ARG A 631 -39.06 25.57 15.26
C ARG A 631 -40.21 24.58 15.08
N LYS A 632 -39.93 23.32 14.71
CA LYS A 632 -40.96 22.26 14.60
C LYS A 632 -41.71 22.07 15.93
N LYS A 633 -41.03 22.21 17.07
CA LYS A 633 -41.65 22.13 18.41
C LYS A 633 -42.53 23.34 18.74
N ALA A 634 -42.11 24.56 18.39
CA ALA A 634 -42.91 25.77 18.55
C ALA A 634 -44.15 25.78 17.64
N GLU A 635 -43.99 25.38 16.38
CA GLU A 635 -45.08 25.22 15.40
C GLU A 635 -46.08 24.14 15.85
N ALA A 636 -45.62 23.00 16.38
CA ALA A 636 -46.48 21.96 16.95
C ALA A 636 -47.24 22.41 18.21
N LEU A 637 -46.65 23.31 19.02
CA LEU A 637 -47.30 23.92 20.19
C LEU A 637 -48.15 25.15 19.84
N LYS A 638 -48.04 25.69 18.61
CA LYS A 638 -48.68 26.91 18.11
C LYS A 638 -48.34 28.17 18.91
N LEU A 639 -47.08 28.29 19.30
CA LEU A 639 -46.58 29.44 20.05
C LEU A 639 -46.35 30.61 19.10
N GLU A 640 -46.99 31.75 19.37
CA GLU A 640 -46.90 32.99 18.58
C GLU A 640 -46.60 34.19 19.49
N GLY A 641 -45.89 35.19 18.96
CA GLY A 641 -45.61 36.43 19.68
C GLY A 641 -44.86 36.23 21.00
N ASP A 642 -45.37 36.83 22.08
CA ASP A 642 -44.71 36.77 23.39
C ASP A 642 -44.60 35.34 23.95
N GLU A 643 -45.53 34.43 23.62
CA GLU A 643 -45.44 33.01 24.01
C GLU A 643 -44.28 32.27 23.33
N LEU A 644 -43.97 32.64 22.08
CA LEU A 644 -42.78 32.14 21.37
C LEU A 644 -41.49 32.70 21.97
N ARG A 645 -41.49 33.99 22.33
CA ARG A 645 -40.34 34.65 22.96
C ARG A 645 -40.00 34.05 24.31
N ASP A 646 -40.98 33.90 25.19
CA ASP A 646 -40.75 33.27 26.49
C ASP A 646 -40.35 31.79 26.35
N PHE A 647 -40.89 31.04 25.38
CA PHE A 647 -40.43 29.66 25.09
C PHE A 647 -38.98 29.59 24.60
N LEU A 648 -38.56 30.50 23.71
CA LEU A 648 -37.17 30.59 23.24
C LEU A 648 -36.22 31.01 24.37
N LYS A 649 -36.66 31.94 25.22
CA LYS A 649 -35.95 32.45 26.40
C LYS A 649 -35.79 31.39 27.49
N GLU A 650 -36.82 30.59 27.76
CA GLU A 650 -36.74 29.38 28.59
C GLU A 650 -35.84 28.31 27.97
N SER A 651 -35.81 28.23 26.63
CA SER A 651 -34.85 27.42 25.86
C SER A 651 -33.43 28.03 25.79
N GLY A 652 -33.20 29.16 26.47
CA GLY A 652 -31.89 29.79 26.68
C GLY A 652 -31.53 30.97 25.75
N PHE A 653 -32.32 31.25 24.72
CA PHE A 653 -32.01 32.22 23.66
C PHE A 653 -32.09 33.66 24.18
N ASP A 654 -31.14 34.53 23.79
CA ASP A 654 -31.21 35.96 24.11
C ASP A 654 -32.14 36.75 23.17
N GLU A 655 -32.37 38.04 23.44
CA GLU A 655 -33.30 38.88 22.68
C GLU A 655 -32.88 39.10 21.21
N LYS A 656 -31.57 39.00 20.89
CA LYS A 656 -31.04 39.09 19.53
C LYS A 656 -31.19 37.76 18.79
N GLU A 657 -30.98 36.64 19.49
CA GLU A 657 -31.22 35.30 18.95
C GLU A 657 -32.71 35.04 18.69
N GLN A 658 -33.58 35.47 19.62
CA GLN A 658 -35.04 35.46 19.44
C GLN A 658 -35.45 36.28 18.21
N PHE A 659 -34.93 37.49 18.05
CA PHE A 659 -35.21 38.33 16.89
C PHE A 659 -34.77 37.67 15.57
N ASN A 660 -33.58 37.08 15.52
CA ASN A 660 -33.09 36.36 14.34
C ASN A 660 -33.94 35.12 14.02
N PHE A 661 -34.46 34.43 15.05
CA PHE A 661 -35.37 33.29 14.90
C PHE A 661 -36.74 33.72 14.35
N GLU A 662 -37.27 34.86 14.79
CA GLU A 662 -38.55 35.43 14.31
C GLU A 662 -38.46 35.96 12.87
N GLN A 663 -37.36 36.62 12.49
CA GLN A 663 -37.20 37.18 11.14
C GLN A 663 -36.80 36.12 10.10
N GLY A 664 -36.17 35.03 10.53
CA GLY A 664 -35.37 34.17 9.66
C GLY A 664 -34.03 34.82 9.26
N PRO A 665 -33.08 34.04 8.72
CA PRO A 665 -31.78 34.58 8.35
C PRO A 665 -31.88 35.51 7.14
N PRO A 666 -31.45 36.79 7.22
CA PRO A 666 -31.26 37.62 6.04
C PRO A 666 -30.09 37.08 5.22
N ALA A 667 -30.21 37.12 3.89
CA ALA A 667 -29.19 36.61 2.98
C ALA A 667 -27.86 37.39 3.13
N GLY A 668 -26.77 36.67 3.42
CA GLY A 668 -25.40 37.21 3.43
C GLY A 668 -24.92 37.87 4.74
N ALA A 669 -25.47 37.52 5.91
CA ALA A 669 -25.23 38.24 7.17
C ALA A 669 -24.18 37.64 8.14
N PHE A 670 -23.41 36.62 7.74
CA PHE A 670 -22.40 35.98 8.60
C PHE A 670 -21.11 35.68 7.84
N GLU A 671 -20.12 36.60 7.91
CA GLU A 671 -18.79 36.38 7.30
C GLU A 671 -17.65 36.22 8.30
N ARG A 672 -17.75 36.71 9.56
CA ARG A 672 -16.65 36.63 10.55
C ARG A 672 -17.14 36.42 11.99
N PHE A 673 -16.44 35.54 12.71
CA PHE A 673 -16.65 35.32 14.15
C PHE A 673 -16.01 36.43 15.02
N ASP A 674 -15.09 37.20 14.47
CA ASP A 674 -14.41 38.27 15.21
C ASP A 674 -15.24 39.55 15.43
N ASP A 675 -16.39 39.67 14.76
CA ASP A 675 -17.32 40.78 14.94
C ASP A 675 -18.22 40.59 16.20
N PHE A 676 -18.10 39.47 16.92
CA PHE A 676 -18.80 39.25 18.19
C PHE A 676 -18.09 39.89 19.39
N ASP A 677 -18.87 40.54 20.24
CA ASP A 677 -18.43 41.17 21.49
C ASP A 677 -17.73 40.15 22.43
N PRO A 678 -16.59 40.50 23.06
CA PRO A 678 -15.86 39.57 23.94
C PRO A 678 -16.66 39.07 25.15
N GLU A 679 -17.54 39.90 25.73
CA GLU A 679 -18.38 39.51 26.88
C GLU A 679 -19.48 38.51 26.46
N PHE A 680 -19.87 38.52 25.17
CA PHE A 680 -20.76 37.51 24.59
C PHE A 680 -20.03 36.17 24.37
N ARG A 681 -18.81 36.18 23.81
CA ARG A 681 -17.99 34.96 23.61
C ARG A 681 -17.77 34.22 24.95
N GLN A 682 -17.32 34.95 25.97
CA GLN A 682 -17.03 34.38 27.29
C GLN A 682 -18.28 33.77 27.99
N LYS A 683 -19.47 34.34 27.77
CA LYS A 683 -20.74 33.79 28.30
C LYS A 683 -21.19 32.52 27.55
N LEU A 684 -20.93 32.44 26.25
CA LEU A 684 -21.17 31.26 25.43
C LEU A 684 -20.32 30.07 25.92
N GLU A 685 -19.01 30.29 26.07
CA GLU A 685 -18.07 29.29 26.60
C GLU A 685 -18.50 28.79 28.00
N THR A 686 -18.82 29.72 28.90
CA THR A 686 -19.28 29.41 30.27
C THR A 686 -20.53 28.52 30.26
N ARG A 687 -21.54 28.88 29.46
CA ARG A 687 -22.78 28.08 29.34
C ARG A 687 -22.53 26.69 28.73
N PHE A 688 -21.59 26.57 27.80
CA PHE A 688 -21.24 25.27 27.20
C PHE A 688 -20.65 24.32 28.24
N GLU A 689 -19.78 24.83 29.13
CA GLU A 689 -19.25 24.03 30.26
C GLU A 689 -20.33 23.68 31.30
N GLU A 690 -21.27 24.58 31.58
CA GLU A 690 -22.41 24.28 32.47
C GLU A 690 -23.32 23.18 31.89
N HIS A 691 -23.59 23.22 30.59
CA HIS A 691 -24.44 22.23 29.91
C HIS A 691 -23.74 20.86 29.81
N GLU A 692 -22.43 20.83 29.54
CA GLU A 692 -21.62 19.60 29.60
C GLU A 692 -21.65 18.99 31.02
N GLN A 693 -21.57 19.83 32.06
CA GLN A 693 -21.69 19.35 33.44
C GLN A 693 -23.07 18.79 33.77
N ASP A 694 -24.17 19.44 33.37
CA ASP A 694 -25.50 18.90 33.71
C ASP A 694 -25.85 17.65 32.91
N PHE A 695 -25.38 17.51 31.67
CA PHE A 695 -25.45 16.25 30.92
C PHE A 695 -24.73 15.10 31.65
N ARG A 696 -23.53 15.35 32.20
CA ARG A 696 -22.84 14.37 33.06
C ARG A 696 -23.65 14.03 34.32
N ARG A 697 -24.23 15.03 34.99
CA ARG A 697 -25.13 14.82 36.16
C ARG A 697 -26.40 14.04 35.81
N GLN A 698 -26.89 14.12 34.58
CA GLN A 698 -28.03 13.33 34.10
C GLN A 698 -27.64 11.87 33.86
N ILE A 699 -26.44 11.61 33.33
CA ILE A 699 -25.86 10.25 33.26
C ILE A 699 -25.73 9.66 34.68
N ASP A 700 -25.19 10.42 35.64
CA ASP A 700 -25.03 9.98 37.04
C ASP A 700 -26.38 9.73 37.76
N ARG A 701 -27.48 10.34 37.29
CA ARG A 701 -28.85 10.13 37.82
C ARG A 701 -29.59 8.99 37.10
N GLY A 702 -29.12 8.54 35.93
CA GLY A 702 -29.72 7.50 35.10
C GLY A 702 -29.45 6.08 35.59
N GLY A 703 -30.07 5.67 36.70
CA GLY A 703 -29.77 4.42 37.39
C GLY A 703 -29.99 3.13 36.57
N PHE A 704 -28.91 2.51 36.09
CA PHE A 704 -28.92 1.14 35.57
C PHE A 704 -27.74 0.28 36.08
N LEU A 705 -27.52 0.31 37.40
CA LEU A 705 -26.55 -0.56 38.09
C LEU A 705 -27.27 -1.62 38.94
N PRO A 706 -27.05 -2.92 38.71
CA PRO A 706 -27.55 -3.97 39.61
C PRO A 706 -26.85 -3.88 40.98
N PRO A 707 -27.56 -4.01 42.13
CA PRO A 707 -26.97 -3.86 43.47
C PRO A 707 -25.72 -4.73 43.73
N LYS A 708 -25.64 -5.90 43.09
CA LYS A 708 -24.49 -6.83 43.14
C LYS A 708 -23.17 -6.25 42.61
N LEU A 709 -23.18 -5.09 41.95
CA LEU A 709 -21.95 -4.38 41.56
C LEU A 709 -21.43 -3.46 42.66
N GLU A 710 -22.33 -2.86 43.45
CA GLU A 710 -21.98 -1.95 44.55
C GLU A 710 -21.27 -2.70 45.69
N ASP A 711 -21.76 -3.90 46.03
CA ASP A 711 -21.08 -4.84 46.94
C ASP A 711 -19.65 -5.17 46.47
N ARG A 712 -19.47 -5.44 45.16
CA ARG A 712 -18.16 -5.77 44.59
C ARG A 712 -17.18 -4.59 44.61
N ILE A 713 -17.69 -3.37 44.43
CA ILE A 713 -16.88 -2.14 44.53
C ILE A 713 -16.47 -1.89 45.98
N GLN A 714 -17.37 -2.10 46.96
CA GLN A 714 -17.05 -2.05 48.40
C GLN A 714 -15.95 -3.05 48.78
N ASP A 715 -16.07 -4.32 48.38
CA ASP A 715 -15.08 -5.34 48.71
C ASP A 715 -13.74 -5.15 47.98
N GLN A 716 -13.73 -4.67 46.73
CA GLN A 716 -12.49 -4.27 46.06
C GLN A 716 -11.77 -3.12 46.79
N LYS A 717 -12.53 -2.13 47.29
CA LYS A 717 -11.97 -1.00 48.05
C LYS A 717 -11.33 -1.46 49.36
N ARG A 718 -12.02 -2.32 50.13
CA ARG A 718 -11.48 -2.96 51.35
C ARG A 718 -10.23 -3.80 51.07
N THR A 719 -10.20 -4.53 49.95
CA THR A 719 -9.06 -5.35 49.53
C THR A 719 -7.84 -4.50 49.18
N PHE A 720 -8.04 -3.27 48.69
CA PHE A 720 -6.97 -2.32 48.39
C PHE A 720 -6.42 -1.65 49.66
N GLU A 721 -7.32 -1.19 50.54
CA GLU A 721 -6.97 -0.53 51.82
C GLU A 721 -6.20 -1.46 52.78
N GLN A 722 -6.40 -2.78 52.71
CA GLN A 722 -5.69 -3.78 53.53
C GLN A 722 -4.29 -4.18 53.00
N ARG A 723 -3.81 -3.63 51.87
CA ARG A 723 -2.58 -4.10 51.19
C ARG A 723 -1.36 -3.18 51.23
N ALA A 724 -1.41 -2.06 51.95
CA ALA A 724 -0.22 -1.32 52.36
C ALA A 724 0.17 -1.75 53.79
N PRO A 725 1.44 -2.17 54.03
CA PRO A 725 2.52 -1.17 54.11
C PRO A 725 3.90 -1.64 53.60
N PHE A 726 4.82 -0.69 53.40
CA PHE A 726 6.09 -0.66 54.16
C PHE A 726 6.76 0.73 54.08
N ARG A 727 7.41 1.15 55.18
CA ARG A 727 8.24 2.37 55.22
C ARG A 727 9.69 2.03 54.87
N ARG A 728 10.42 2.94 54.23
CA ARG A 728 11.89 2.98 54.31
C ARG A 728 12.31 3.65 55.63
N PRO A 729 13.33 3.15 56.35
CA PRO A 729 14.02 3.91 57.38
C PRO A 729 15.13 4.79 56.76
N GLU A 730 15.44 5.89 57.43
CA GLU A 730 16.70 6.63 57.26
C GLU A 730 17.82 5.91 58.04
N GLN A 731 19.09 6.05 57.62
CA GLN A 731 20.21 5.88 58.56
C GLN A 731 21.48 6.62 58.11
N ASP A 732 22.24 7.08 59.10
CA ASP A 732 23.24 8.14 59.00
C ASP A 732 24.57 7.73 58.33
N PHE A 733 25.24 8.75 57.78
CA PHE A 733 26.70 8.71 57.59
C PHE A 733 27.41 8.87 58.95
N ARG A 734 28.39 8.00 59.24
CA ARG A 734 29.52 8.38 60.11
C ARG A 734 30.81 7.62 59.86
N GLU A 735 31.90 8.29 60.19
CA GLU A 735 33.29 7.95 59.90
C GLU A 735 33.74 6.58 60.41
N PHE A 736 34.67 5.94 59.68
CA PHE A 736 35.87 5.37 60.30
C PHE A 736 37.07 5.40 59.33
N GLU A 737 38.27 5.54 59.89
CA GLU A 737 39.55 5.66 59.18
C GLU A 737 40.21 4.28 58.94
N GLY A 738 41.27 4.23 58.12
CA GLY A 738 42.40 3.32 58.42
C GLY A 738 42.86 2.31 57.35
N ASP A 739 43.68 2.79 56.41
CA ASP A 739 45.09 2.35 56.21
C ASP A 739 45.47 0.91 55.71
N GLN A 740 46.39 0.88 54.72
CA GLN A 740 47.27 -0.23 54.25
C GLN A 740 46.71 -1.66 53.92
N GLY A 741 47.23 -2.42 52.94
CA GLY A 741 48.27 -2.13 51.94
C GLY A 741 48.93 -3.41 51.33
N GLY A 742 49.11 -3.45 50.00
CA GLY A 742 49.80 -4.54 49.24
C GLY A 742 49.06 -5.88 49.15
N ASP A 743 49.52 -6.92 48.44
CA ASP A 743 50.39 -7.04 47.23
C ASP A 743 50.32 -8.52 46.76
N ARG A 744 50.31 -8.78 45.44
CA ARG A 744 50.38 -10.11 44.77
C ARG A 744 49.29 -11.17 45.07
N GLY A 745 49.03 -12.02 44.07
CA GLY A 745 48.39 -13.34 44.27
C GLY A 745 47.73 -13.95 43.03
N GLN A 746 48.43 -14.84 42.32
CA GLN A 746 47.79 -15.77 41.37
C GLN A 746 47.24 -16.98 42.14
N ALA A 747 46.08 -17.52 41.73
CA ALA A 747 45.80 -18.96 41.52
C ALA A 747 44.31 -19.35 41.66
N SER A 748 43.74 -19.91 40.59
CA SER A 748 42.76 -21.02 40.67
C SER A 748 43.54 -22.33 40.98
N PRO A 749 42.95 -23.50 41.36
CA PRO A 749 41.67 -24.04 40.87
C PRO A 749 40.87 -24.91 41.88
N THR A 750 39.91 -25.70 41.37
CA THR A 750 39.13 -26.79 42.04
C THR A 750 38.19 -26.33 43.16
N GLY A 751 37.12 -27.08 43.51
CA GLY A 751 36.58 -28.34 42.96
C GLY A 751 35.48 -28.89 43.88
N GLU A 752 34.89 -30.04 43.52
CA GLU A 752 33.87 -30.80 44.29
C GLU A 752 32.51 -30.07 44.44
N GLU A 753 31.45 -30.56 43.81
CA GLU A 753 30.55 -31.62 44.32
C GLU A 753 29.92 -31.33 45.69
N ASN A 754 28.59 -31.24 45.73
CA ASN A 754 27.83 -31.88 46.80
C ASN A 754 26.43 -32.31 46.35
N ARG A 755 25.94 -33.40 46.94
CA ARG A 755 24.65 -34.03 46.64
C ARG A 755 23.58 -33.50 47.58
N PHE A 756 22.31 -33.58 47.20
CA PHE A 756 21.20 -33.57 48.16
C PHE A 756 20.22 -34.72 47.90
N ASP A 757 19.78 -35.36 48.97
CA ASP A 757 18.96 -36.58 48.97
C ASP A 757 17.46 -36.24 49.01
N PRO A 758 16.63 -36.78 48.09
CA PRO A 758 15.20 -36.48 48.07
C PRO A 758 14.37 -37.44 48.94
N ARG A 759 13.56 -36.88 49.86
CA ARG A 759 12.22 -37.42 50.19
C ARG A 759 11.38 -36.52 51.11
N GLY A 760 10.07 -36.55 50.89
CA GLY A 760 9.05 -36.26 51.91
C GLY A 760 8.22 -35.00 51.68
N PHE A 761 7.12 -35.11 50.92
CA PHE A 761 5.76 -35.13 51.48
C PHE A 761 4.76 -35.67 50.43
N GLU A 762 3.64 -36.23 50.90
CA GLU A 762 2.61 -36.92 50.09
C GLU A 762 1.37 -36.03 49.79
N PRO A 763 0.47 -36.41 48.87
CA PRO A 763 -0.38 -35.47 48.13
C PRO A 763 -1.70 -35.10 48.79
N GLY A 764 -2.34 -34.04 48.24
CA GLY A 764 -3.74 -33.69 48.47
C GLY A 764 -4.32 -32.97 47.26
N ASP A 765 -5.57 -33.29 46.88
CA ASP A 765 -6.15 -32.90 45.58
C ASP A 765 -6.37 -31.40 45.37
N ARG A 766 -5.98 -30.94 44.17
CA ARG A 766 -6.73 -30.02 43.30
C ARG A 766 -6.13 -30.08 41.89
N GLY A 767 -6.93 -30.43 40.89
CA GLY A 767 -6.52 -30.39 39.48
C GLY A 767 -6.69 -28.99 38.90
N ASP A 768 -5.84 -28.63 37.94
CA ASP A 768 -5.96 -27.39 37.17
C ASP A 768 -5.48 -27.61 35.72
N PHE A 769 -6.19 -27.00 34.76
CA PHE A 769 -5.82 -27.03 33.34
C PHE A 769 -4.71 -26.00 33.06
N ARG A 770 -3.44 -26.41 33.18
CA ARG A 770 -2.24 -25.67 32.71
C ARG A 770 -1.00 -26.56 32.72
N ASN A 771 -0.61 -27.13 31.58
CA ASN A 771 0.76 -27.65 31.38
C ASN A 771 1.17 -27.95 29.91
N ASN A 772 0.23 -28.21 28.99
CA ASN A 772 0.56 -28.59 27.60
C ASN A 772 1.58 -27.65 26.93
N GLU A 773 1.40 -26.32 27.06
CA GLU A 773 2.25 -25.33 26.38
C GLU A 773 3.74 -25.39 26.78
N ALA A 774 4.07 -25.90 27.97
CA ALA A 774 5.45 -26.12 28.41
C ALA A 774 6.00 -27.48 27.94
N GLN A 775 5.12 -28.43 27.62
CA GLN A 775 5.46 -29.74 27.11
C GLN A 775 5.64 -29.70 25.59
N ASP A 776 4.71 -29.09 24.85
CA ASP A 776 4.78 -28.88 23.39
C ASP A 776 6.06 -28.12 22.99
N ARG A 777 6.44 -27.07 23.75
CA ARG A 777 7.69 -26.31 23.54
C ARG A 777 8.96 -27.14 23.82
N ASN A 778 8.88 -28.18 24.66
CA ASN A 778 10.01 -29.08 24.92
C ASN A 778 10.07 -30.22 23.89
N ASP A 779 8.93 -30.78 23.49
CA ASP A 779 8.86 -31.83 22.46
C ASP A 779 9.27 -31.26 21.09
N PHE A 780 8.88 -30.03 20.75
CA PHE A 780 9.39 -29.30 19.57
C PHE A 780 10.91 -29.08 19.64
N ARG A 781 11.44 -28.71 20.82
CA ARG A 781 12.89 -28.59 21.05
C ARG A 781 13.65 -29.91 21.08
N GLN A 782 12.97 -31.04 21.32
CA GLN A 782 13.55 -32.37 21.13
C GLN A 782 13.55 -32.76 19.65
N LYS A 783 12.42 -32.58 18.93
CA LYS A 783 12.36 -32.82 17.46
C LYS A 783 13.48 -32.13 16.70
N ILE A 784 13.67 -30.82 16.90
CA ILE A 784 14.76 -30.05 16.27
C ILE A 784 16.15 -30.63 16.61
N LYS A 785 16.35 -31.18 17.82
CA LYS A 785 17.60 -31.84 18.23
C LYS A 785 17.73 -33.29 17.74
N GLU A 786 16.68 -33.88 17.20
CA GLU A 786 16.70 -35.24 16.64
C GLU A 786 16.83 -35.21 15.11
N GLU A 787 16.22 -34.23 14.44
CA GLU A 787 16.33 -34.01 13.00
C GLU A 787 17.71 -33.44 12.61
N PHE A 788 18.33 -32.57 13.41
CA PHE A 788 19.63 -31.95 13.12
C PHE A 788 20.84 -32.62 13.80
N LYS A 789 20.94 -33.95 13.70
CA LYS A 789 22.12 -34.71 14.17
C LYS A 789 23.21 -34.81 13.08
N PHE A 790 23.96 -33.73 12.88
CA PHE A 790 25.23 -33.78 12.13
C PHE A 790 26.29 -34.56 12.94
N GLU A 791 26.91 -35.58 12.33
CA GLU A 791 28.13 -36.18 12.89
C GLU A 791 29.33 -35.26 12.66
N PRO A 792 30.16 -34.96 13.69
CA PRO A 792 31.37 -34.18 13.50
C PRO A 792 32.44 -35.00 12.74
N PRO A 793 33.16 -34.39 11.78
CA PRO A 793 34.14 -35.11 10.97
C PRO A 793 35.33 -35.60 11.81
N ARG A 794 35.84 -36.80 11.47
CA ARG A 794 36.98 -37.42 12.16
C ARG A 794 38.29 -36.69 11.78
N PRO A 795 39.17 -36.34 12.74
CA PRO A 795 40.44 -35.70 12.45
C PRO A 795 41.52 -36.71 12.04
N GLY A 796 42.29 -36.37 10.99
CA GLY A 796 43.59 -36.98 10.68
C GLY A 796 43.68 -37.68 9.32
N GLY A 797 44.68 -37.30 8.50
CA GLY A 797 44.93 -37.91 7.19
C GLY A 797 45.67 -37.02 6.19
N GLY A 798 46.82 -36.43 6.59
CA GLY A 798 47.67 -35.69 5.64
C GLY A 798 48.48 -36.65 4.74
N PRO A 799 48.71 -36.32 3.45
CA PRO A 799 49.47 -37.18 2.54
C PRO A 799 51.00 -36.97 2.69
N GLU A 800 51.74 -38.07 2.86
CA GLU A 800 53.21 -38.09 2.74
C GLU A 800 53.67 -38.31 1.28
N HIS A 801 54.92 -37.93 0.97
CA HIS A 801 55.54 -38.14 -0.34
C HIS A 801 56.26 -39.49 -0.47
N SER A 802 55.87 -40.29 -1.48
CA SER A 802 56.75 -41.20 -2.26
C SER A 802 55.96 -41.70 -3.49
N ASP A 803 56.38 -41.64 -4.76
CA ASP A 803 57.67 -41.79 -5.48
C ASP A 803 57.91 -43.23 -6.03
N ILE A 804 58.49 -43.31 -7.24
CA ILE A 804 59.03 -44.50 -7.95
C ILE A 804 58.07 -45.52 -8.65
N ARG A 805 57.85 -45.29 -9.96
CA ARG A 805 58.12 -46.13 -11.16
C ARG A 805 57.54 -47.55 -11.44
N ASP A 806 57.33 -47.75 -12.76
CA ASP A 806 57.56 -48.92 -13.65
C ASP A 806 57.00 -50.33 -13.33
N GLU A 807 56.09 -50.83 -14.18
CA GLU A 807 56.28 -52.14 -14.85
C GLU A 807 55.44 -52.29 -16.16
N ILE A 808 55.54 -53.42 -16.88
CA ILE A 808 55.34 -53.53 -18.35
C ILE A 808 54.27 -54.59 -18.78
N LYS A 809 53.65 -54.33 -19.95
CA LYS A 809 52.82 -55.16 -20.88
C LYS A 809 53.20 -56.68 -20.97
N PRO A 810 52.36 -57.64 -21.49
CA PRO A 810 51.36 -57.47 -22.59
C PRO A 810 50.09 -58.39 -22.66
N GLY A 811 49.24 -58.17 -23.69
CA GLY A 811 48.13 -59.05 -24.18
C GLY A 811 46.99 -58.21 -24.80
N LEU A 812 46.71 -58.20 -26.12
CA LEU A 812 46.06 -59.22 -26.99
C LEU A 812 44.60 -59.50 -26.58
N ASP A 813 43.54 -59.38 -27.39
CA ASP A 813 43.31 -58.98 -28.81
C ASP A 813 41.80 -58.62 -28.97
N ASP A 814 41.24 -57.94 -30.00
CA ASP A 814 41.77 -57.25 -31.20
C ASP A 814 41.10 -55.82 -31.25
N GLY A 815 40.27 -55.31 -32.20
CA GLY A 815 39.91 -55.73 -33.56
C GLY A 815 38.67 -55.08 -34.19
N PHE A 816 38.85 -54.00 -34.98
CA PHE A 816 38.23 -53.74 -36.31
C PHE A 816 38.66 -52.35 -36.86
N LYS A 817 38.61 -52.15 -38.18
CA LYS A 817 39.06 -50.91 -38.85
C LYS A 817 37.92 -50.11 -39.52
N ARG A 818 38.22 -48.82 -39.70
CA ARG A 818 37.62 -47.89 -40.66
C ARG A 818 37.53 -48.48 -42.07
N ASP A 819 36.67 -47.91 -42.93
CA ASP A 819 37.15 -47.08 -44.05
C ASP A 819 36.05 -46.17 -44.65
N GLU A 820 36.46 -45.34 -45.61
CA GLU A 820 35.88 -44.11 -46.19
C GLU A 820 34.39 -44.07 -46.61
N ILE A 821 33.86 -42.84 -46.71
CA ILE A 821 33.06 -42.33 -47.86
C ILE A 821 33.29 -40.80 -47.98
N LYS A 822 33.09 -40.21 -49.18
CA LYS A 822 33.42 -38.82 -49.55
C LYS A 822 32.23 -38.08 -50.19
N ASP A 823 32.30 -36.74 -50.13
CA ASP A 823 31.78 -35.70 -51.06
C ASP A 823 30.44 -35.91 -51.79
N GLY A 824 29.51 -34.96 -51.62
CA GLY A 824 28.21 -34.94 -52.33
C GLY A 824 27.53 -33.56 -52.38
N LEU A 825 27.97 -32.68 -53.29
CA LEU A 825 27.36 -31.36 -53.58
C LEU A 825 25.95 -31.47 -54.19
N LEU A 826 24.97 -30.68 -53.74
CA LEU A 826 24.37 -29.57 -54.54
C LEU A 826 23.14 -28.87 -53.90
N GLN A 827 22.80 -27.72 -54.50
CA GLN A 827 21.74 -26.77 -54.12
C GLN A 827 20.31 -27.26 -54.43
N ASN A 828 19.34 -26.78 -53.65
CA ASN A 828 17.98 -26.38 -54.09
C ASN A 828 17.52 -25.27 -53.11
N ARG A 829 16.96 -24.10 -53.47
CA ARG A 829 16.06 -23.63 -54.55
C ARG A 829 14.65 -23.39 -54.00
N ILE A 830 14.28 -22.11 -53.92
CA ILE A 830 12.95 -21.61 -53.54
C ILE A 830 12.00 -21.74 -54.74
N GLU A 831 10.78 -22.25 -54.54
CA GLU A 831 9.63 -22.02 -55.43
C GLU A 831 8.33 -21.89 -54.58
N ASP A 832 7.54 -20.85 -54.85
CA ASP A 832 6.25 -20.59 -54.19
C ASP A 832 5.19 -21.67 -54.46
N ARG A 833 4.37 -22.00 -53.45
CA ARG A 833 2.96 -22.38 -53.65
C ARG A 833 2.06 -21.84 -52.55
N ASN A 834 1.09 -21.01 -52.96
CA ASN A 834 -0.09 -20.69 -52.16
C ASN A 834 -1.14 -21.79 -52.36
N ASP A 835 -1.64 -22.37 -51.26
CA ASP A 835 -2.91 -23.10 -51.20
C ASP A 835 -3.51 -22.88 -49.79
N PRO A 836 -4.80 -22.46 -49.67
CA PRO A 836 -5.41 -22.16 -48.37
C PRO A 836 -5.88 -23.43 -47.63
N PRO A 837 -5.96 -23.41 -46.28
CA PRO A 837 -6.40 -24.56 -45.49
C PRO A 837 -7.91 -24.84 -45.66
N PRO A 838 -8.34 -26.11 -45.50
CA PRO A 838 -9.76 -26.50 -45.61
C PRO A 838 -10.58 -26.05 -44.39
N PRO A 839 -11.90 -25.81 -44.54
CA PRO A 839 -12.77 -25.38 -43.44
C PRO A 839 -13.03 -26.50 -42.43
N PRO A 840 -13.17 -26.19 -41.12
CA PRO A 840 -13.43 -27.17 -40.08
C PRO A 840 -14.85 -27.74 -40.15
N THR A 841 -14.99 -29.06 -40.00
CA THR A 841 -16.28 -29.75 -39.90
C THR A 841 -16.85 -29.66 -38.49
N SER A 842 -17.82 -28.78 -38.25
CA SER A 842 -18.61 -28.77 -37.02
C SER A 842 -19.69 -29.85 -37.05
N GLY A 843 -19.82 -30.62 -35.96
CA GLY A 843 -20.57 -31.88 -35.95
C GLY A 843 -21.16 -32.25 -34.59
N PHE A 844 -21.77 -31.30 -33.88
CA PHE A 844 -22.52 -31.56 -32.65
C PHE A 844 -23.87 -30.83 -32.64
N LYS A 845 -24.89 -31.49 -32.10
CA LYS A 845 -26.20 -30.92 -31.77
C LYS A 845 -26.46 -31.06 -30.27
N PRO A 846 -26.98 -30.01 -29.62
CA PRO A 846 -27.92 -30.12 -28.52
C PRO A 846 -29.35 -29.83 -29.00
N ASP A 847 -30.36 -30.34 -28.30
CA ASP A 847 -31.77 -30.17 -28.64
C ASP A 847 -32.45 -29.04 -27.85
N GLY A 848 -33.31 -28.28 -28.53
CA GLY A 848 -34.62 -27.87 -28.01
C GLY A 848 -34.72 -26.83 -26.87
N ALA A 849 -34.63 -25.55 -27.21
CA ALA A 849 -35.31 -24.48 -26.47
C ALA A 849 -36.01 -23.51 -27.44
N ASN A 850 -37.21 -23.04 -27.10
CA ASN A 850 -38.05 -22.19 -27.95
C ASN A 850 -37.86 -20.71 -27.60
N ILE A 851 -37.46 -19.88 -28.58
CA ILE A 851 -37.45 -18.41 -28.47
C ILE A 851 -38.05 -17.83 -29.77
N PRO A 852 -39.02 -16.90 -29.71
CA PRO A 852 -39.61 -16.30 -30.91
C PRO A 852 -38.66 -15.29 -31.58
N PRO A 853 -38.74 -15.11 -32.91
CA PRO A 853 -37.87 -14.20 -33.65
C PRO A 853 -38.26 -12.71 -33.49
N PRO A 854 -37.28 -11.77 -33.55
CA PRO A 854 -37.56 -10.34 -33.58
C PRO A 854 -38.20 -9.88 -34.90
N PRO A 855 -38.89 -8.72 -34.92
CA PRO A 855 -39.55 -8.20 -36.12
C PRO A 855 -38.57 -7.69 -37.20
N PRO A 856 -38.98 -7.67 -38.49
CA PRO A 856 -38.09 -7.33 -39.59
C PRO A 856 -37.83 -5.81 -39.71
N ILE A 857 -36.56 -5.43 -39.83
CA ILE A 857 -36.15 -4.06 -40.18
C ILE A 857 -36.42 -3.83 -41.68
N SER A 858 -37.19 -2.80 -42.00
CA SER A 858 -37.55 -2.45 -43.38
C SER A 858 -36.42 -1.72 -44.09
N GLY A 859 -35.88 -2.29 -45.17
CA GLY A 859 -34.95 -1.59 -46.05
C GLY A 859 -35.63 -0.49 -46.86
N GLY A 860 -35.09 0.74 -46.80
CA GLY A 860 -35.53 1.88 -47.60
C GLY A 860 -34.40 2.42 -48.48
N GLY A 861 -34.45 2.14 -49.78
CA GLY A 861 -33.49 2.71 -50.74
C GLY A 861 -33.88 4.13 -51.17
N GLY A 862 -32.92 5.05 -51.23
CA GLY A 862 -33.10 6.42 -51.70
C GLY A 862 -31.95 6.87 -52.60
N SER A 863 -32.25 7.26 -53.83
CA SER A 863 -31.26 7.57 -54.85
C SER A 863 -30.90 9.06 -54.92
N GLY A 864 -29.62 9.38 -54.73
CA GLY A 864 -28.82 10.39 -55.41
C GLY A 864 -29.34 11.81 -55.66
N SER A 865 -28.50 12.81 -55.33
CA SER A 865 -28.38 14.01 -56.15
C SER A 865 -26.97 14.61 -56.03
N THR A 866 -26.38 14.98 -57.16
CA THR A 866 -25.25 15.92 -57.21
C THR A 866 -25.76 17.34 -57.00
N GLY A 867 -25.07 18.17 -56.23
CA GLY A 867 -25.42 19.59 -56.09
C GLY A 867 -24.23 20.44 -55.64
N ASP A 868 -23.85 21.40 -56.48
CA ASP A 868 -22.85 22.42 -56.14
C ASP A 868 -23.31 23.28 -54.97
N PHE A 869 -22.41 23.63 -54.05
CA PHE A 869 -22.61 24.79 -53.18
C PHE A 869 -21.40 25.73 -53.14
N LYS A 870 -21.71 27.03 -53.04
CA LYS A 870 -20.86 28.13 -53.46
C LYS A 870 -19.89 28.60 -52.37
N GLN A 871 -18.81 29.23 -52.82
CA GLN A 871 -18.02 30.17 -52.02
C GLN A 871 -18.91 31.27 -51.40
N PRO A 872 -18.62 31.72 -50.18
CA PRO A 872 -18.90 33.08 -49.74
C PRO A 872 -17.76 34.01 -50.18
N SER A 873 -17.94 34.76 -51.25
CA SER A 873 -17.06 35.89 -51.57
C SER A 873 -17.42 37.09 -50.70
N ASN A 874 -16.43 37.77 -50.13
CA ASN A 874 -16.64 39.13 -49.63
C ASN A 874 -15.40 40.01 -49.77
N SER A 875 -15.60 41.20 -50.33
CA SER A 875 -14.63 42.29 -50.41
C SER A 875 -14.68 43.16 -49.13
N GLY A 876 -13.69 43.96 -48.78
CA GLY A 876 -12.38 44.23 -49.41
C GLY A 876 -11.85 45.61 -48.98
N LEU A 877 -10.87 46.15 -49.73
CA LEU A 877 -10.22 47.47 -49.57
C LEU A 877 -9.18 47.58 -48.42
N GLY A 878 -8.00 48.15 -48.74
CA GLY A 878 -6.90 48.38 -47.78
C GLY A 878 -5.51 48.26 -48.41
N GLY A 879 -5.16 49.14 -49.36
CA GLY A 879 -3.87 49.07 -50.05
C GLY A 879 -2.74 49.78 -49.28
N GLY A 880 -1.55 49.18 -49.27
CA GLY A 880 -0.33 49.76 -48.68
C GLY A 880 0.94 49.10 -49.22
N SER A 881 1.65 49.79 -50.13
CA SER A 881 2.90 49.30 -50.71
C SER A 881 4.11 49.65 -49.85
N GLY A 882 4.83 48.63 -49.36
CA GLY A 882 6.09 48.82 -48.64
C GLY A 882 6.98 47.58 -48.79
N GLY A 883 7.91 47.61 -49.74
CA GLY A 883 8.89 46.53 -49.93
C GLY A 883 10.11 46.73 -49.04
N SER A 884 10.60 45.65 -48.43
CA SER A 884 11.91 45.60 -47.78
C SER A 884 12.50 44.21 -48.00
N GLN A 885 13.73 44.16 -48.52
CA GLN A 885 14.47 42.92 -48.69
C GLN A 885 15.14 42.54 -47.36
N PRO A 886 15.25 41.25 -47.00
CA PRO A 886 16.21 40.82 -45.99
C PRO A 886 17.65 41.04 -46.54
N PRO A 887 18.62 41.43 -45.68
CA PRO A 887 20.03 41.49 -46.07
C PRO A 887 20.61 40.07 -46.30
N PRO A 888 21.70 39.94 -47.07
CA PRO A 888 22.39 38.66 -47.24
C PRO A 888 23.06 38.21 -45.93
N SER A 889 23.18 36.91 -45.75
CA SER A 889 23.94 36.30 -44.65
C SER A 889 25.44 36.35 -44.91
N ASP A 890 26.19 37.02 -44.03
CA ASP A 890 27.66 36.98 -44.05
C ASP A 890 28.17 35.58 -43.65
N GLY A 891 28.99 34.99 -44.52
CA GLY A 891 29.52 33.65 -44.31
C GLY A 891 30.71 33.63 -43.36
N PHE A 892 30.51 33.17 -42.12
CA PHE A 892 31.63 32.87 -41.22
C PHE A 892 32.37 31.62 -41.67
N GLN A 893 33.66 31.77 -41.96
CA GLN A 893 34.56 30.69 -42.32
C GLN A 893 34.94 29.88 -41.07
N GLN A 894 34.67 28.58 -41.07
CA GLN A 894 35.29 27.66 -40.11
C GLN A 894 36.74 27.37 -40.56
N PRO A 895 37.74 27.42 -39.66
CA PRO A 895 39.12 27.04 -39.98
C PRO A 895 39.30 25.51 -39.90
N THR A 896 39.67 24.88 -41.01
CA THR A 896 40.09 23.47 -41.05
C THR A 896 41.56 23.32 -40.60
N PRO A 897 41.87 22.45 -39.62
CA PRO A 897 43.25 22.16 -39.23
C PRO A 897 43.84 21.02 -40.07
N ASP A 898 44.43 21.34 -41.23
CA ASP A 898 45.23 20.36 -41.99
C ASP A 898 46.54 20.03 -41.27
N PHE A 899 46.84 18.74 -41.14
CA PHE A 899 48.13 18.25 -40.61
C PHE A 899 48.66 17.08 -41.44
N GLN A 900 49.52 17.42 -42.41
CA GLN A 900 50.24 16.52 -43.33
C GLN A 900 49.32 15.88 -44.42
N ARG A 901 49.77 15.78 -45.68
CA ARG A 901 51.16 15.69 -46.16
C ARG A 901 51.38 16.30 -47.54
#